data_AF-A0AAN5YLM0-F1
#
_entry.id   AF-A0AAN5YLM0-F1
#
_cell.length_a   1.000
_cell.length_b   1.000
_cell.length_c   1.000
_cell.angle_alpha   90.00
_cell.angle_beta   90.00
_cell.angle_gamma   90.00
#
_symmetry.space_group_name_H-M   'P 1'
#
loop_
_entity.id
_entity.type
_entity.pdbx_description
1 polymer ?
#
loop_
_entity_poly.entity_id
_entity_poly.type
_entity_poly.pdbx_seq_one_letter_code
_entity_poly.pdbx_strand_id
1 'polypeptide(L)'
;MVHISRVQKRPKGHPAREAEVTDYVYGTHFAAQDLPHHEMAEREMPASVAYRLIKDELSLDGNPLLNLASFVTTYMEDEAQNLMTDAMSKNFIDYEQYPQTANIQNRCINMIADLLHAPTADGPDDQDSIGTSTVGSSEGIMLAMLAMKKRWQNRRKAEGKDSTRPNVVMNSAVQVCWEKAARYFDVEEKYVYCTETRYVIDPEEAVNLVDENTIGICAILGTTYTGQYEDVKAINDLLIKKKIDCPIHVDAASGGFVAPFVNPALEWDFRLPKVVSINVSGHKYGLVYPGVGWVFWRSAEYLPKELIFNVNYLGTEQATFTLNFSKGASNIIGQYYQLIRLGRHGYRSIMQNLTRTADHLATELEKLNFIIMSDGAGGGLPLVAYRLPSDENRLWDEYALAHVLRQRGWVIPAYTMAPHSNQLKMMRIVLREDFSMDRCNVLVEDMKMAMKTLEEMDRAMIEQYIRHSGRHSLSGKPDHPVYPGEKHSLQGKTGKTHAAGGEAYVNTMELWTLLWLLAATRHVQAKAVFAHFMVANAINFTQETWTNDIFAAQAAHIDAFALNLGYGLHNYELILNDAFTVAHRNNFKMFLSFDMGQGSQWPADEIVHVIDTYATGSAYYKHHDDKPLVSTFEGGQSADLWKDVRHNAQSDFFFIPDWSSLGIEAASSSPVIDGLMSWHAWPTGAHDMNTTLDEEYIAALDGRPYIMPVSPWFYTNLPVFHKNWAWRGDDLWFDRWQQVLELAPEYVEIITWNDYGESHYIGPMHEDDLGIFAVGDAPFNYAEGMPHDGWRAFLPYVIDLYKSGGQNASFDKEGVVSWYRLNPGGACMSGKTTPGQLSVEGTNTTSPRTLMQDRIFYSALLESAADVTVSIGGASKTGSWADTPSGQKGVYHGSVPVDGMMGEVEVTLSRAGEQIAQMKGEAITTDCRKNHGYNNWNAWVGSAMGEKNVTSGKTSSDDKESGSQRSRPAITLLLGLVLLALV
;
A
#
# COMPACT_ATOMS: atom_id res chain seq x y z
N MET A 1 -11.38 -3.91 -20.41
CA MET A 1 -11.49 -3.00 -21.58
C MET A 1 -10.20 -2.17 -21.59
N VAL A 2 -9.56 -1.90 -22.73
CA VAL A 2 -8.34 -1.06 -22.76
C VAL A 2 -8.82 0.34 -23.09
N HIS A 3 -8.85 1.24 -22.11
CA HIS A 3 -9.20 2.63 -22.32
C HIS A 3 -7.97 3.36 -22.85
N ILE A 4 -8.04 3.93 -24.05
CA ILE A 4 -6.97 4.74 -24.62
C ILE A 4 -7.31 6.20 -24.27
N SER A 5 -6.58 6.76 -23.31
CA SER A 5 -6.79 8.13 -22.84
C SER A 5 -6.30 9.17 -23.87
N ARG A 6 -7.04 10.27 -24.01
CA ARG A 6 -6.68 11.39 -24.90
C ARG A 6 -5.76 12.39 -24.20
N VAL A 7 -4.68 12.81 -24.86
CA VAL A 7 -3.88 13.98 -24.43
C VAL A 7 -4.57 15.26 -24.92
N GLN A 8 -4.98 16.14 -24.01
CA GLN A 8 -5.61 17.42 -24.33
C GLN A 8 -4.60 18.57 -24.36
N LYS A 9 -4.85 19.60 -25.18
CA LYS A 9 -4.02 20.82 -25.23
C LYS A 9 -4.39 21.74 -24.06
N ARG A 10 -3.35 22.23 -23.37
CA ARG A 10 -3.40 23.18 -22.25
C ARG A 10 -4.36 24.37 -22.52
N PRO A 11 -5.39 24.59 -21.69
CA PRO A 11 -6.11 25.87 -21.68
C PRO A 11 -5.23 26.98 -21.07
N LYS A 12 -5.38 28.22 -21.54
CA LYS A 12 -4.67 29.38 -20.99
C LYS A 12 -5.26 29.73 -19.62
N GLY A 13 -4.56 29.38 -18.54
CA GLY A 13 -4.98 29.68 -17.16
C GLY A 13 -4.99 31.19 -16.86
N HIS A 14 -5.92 31.60 -16.00
CA HIS A 14 -5.95 32.93 -15.38
C HIS A 14 -5.05 32.96 -14.13
N PRO A 15 -4.42 34.10 -13.81
CA PRO A 15 -3.55 34.22 -12.64
C PRO A 15 -4.36 34.08 -11.35
N ALA A 16 -3.94 33.18 -10.47
CA ALA A 16 -4.51 33.02 -9.13
C ALA A 16 -4.12 34.21 -8.24
N ARG A 17 -5.08 34.73 -7.46
CA ARG A 17 -4.83 35.76 -6.44
C ARG A 17 -4.32 35.12 -5.15
N GLU A 18 -3.39 35.81 -4.49
CA GLU A 18 -2.96 35.52 -3.12
C GLU A 18 -4.16 35.57 -2.17
N ALA A 19 -4.55 34.42 -1.63
CA ALA A 19 -5.57 34.29 -0.59
C ALA A 19 -4.93 33.68 0.65
N GLU A 20 -5.44 34.04 1.83
CA GLU A 20 -5.09 33.45 3.12
C GLU A 20 -5.34 31.93 3.08
N VAL A 21 -4.29 31.13 3.15
CA VAL A 21 -4.34 29.66 3.07
C VAL A 21 -4.19 29.06 4.47
N THR A 22 -4.94 28.01 4.77
CA THR A 22 -4.87 27.27 6.05
C THR A 22 -4.41 25.84 5.84
N ASP A 23 -3.90 25.19 6.90
CA ASP A 23 -3.50 23.77 6.87
C ASP A 23 -4.69 22.79 6.87
N TYR A 24 -5.92 23.27 7.09
CA TYR A 24 -7.12 22.46 6.90
C TYR A 24 -7.30 22.13 5.42
N VAL A 25 -7.52 20.85 5.08
CA VAL A 25 -7.53 20.32 3.70
C VAL A 25 -8.27 21.20 2.68
N TYR A 26 -9.49 21.66 3.00
CA TYR A 26 -10.31 22.49 2.10
C TYR A 26 -10.00 23.98 2.13
N GLY A 27 -9.17 24.43 3.07
CA GLY A 27 -8.60 25.78 3.10
C GLY A 27 -7.21 25.84 2.46
N THR A 28 -6.68 24.72 1.95
CA THR A 28 -5.43 24.70 1.19
C THR A 28 -5.61 25.30 -0.20
N HIS A 29 -4.54 25.82 -0.78
CA HIS A 29 -4.57 26.31 -2.16
C HIS A 29 -4.85 25.18 -3.18
N PHE A 30 -4.53 23.92 -2.83
CA PHE A 30 -4.83 22.75 -3.67
C PHE A 30 -6.33 22.54 -3.83
N ALA A 31 -7.12 22.74 -2.78
CA ALA A 31 -8.58 22.63 -2.86
C ALA A 31 -9.22 23.77 -3.68
N ALA A 32 -8.49 24.87 -3.91
CA ALA A 32 -8.92 26.01 -4.70
C ALA A 32 -8.46 25.94 -6.18
N GLN A 33 -7.76 24.87 -6.58
CA GLN A 33 -7.22 24.66 -7.91
C GLN A 33 -7.72 23.33 -8.50
N ASP A 34 -7.76 23.23 -9.83
CA ASP A 34 -8.01 21.95 -10.49
C ASP A 34 -6.86 20.98 -10.20
N LEU A 35 -7.16 19.68 -10.01
CA LEU A 35 -6.12 18.67 -9.86
C LEU A 35 -5.26 18.56 -11.14
N PRO A 36 -3.99 18.14 -11.06
CA PRO A 36 -3.14 17.98 -12.23
C PRO A 36 -3.72 16.96 -13.23
N HIS A 37 -4.07 17.40 -14.45
CA HIS A 37 -4.66 16.53 -15.49
C HIS A 37 -3.79 16.37 -16.76
N HIS A 38 -2.66 17.08 -16.88
CA HIS A 38 -1.85 17.14 -18.11
C HIS A 38 -0.35 16.94 -17.89
N GLU A 39 0.18 17.62 -16.87
CA GLU A 39 1.59 17.54 -16.49
C GLU A 39 1.63 17.09 -15.04
N MET A 40 2.64 16.29 -14.69
CA MET A 40 2.94 16.01 -13.30
C MET A 40 3.26 17.34 -12.60
N ALA A 41 2.73 17.56 -11.40
CA ALA A 41 3.03 18.77 -10.65
C ALA A 41 4.55 18.83 -10.35
N GLU A 42 5.13 20.02 -10.44
CA GLU A 42 6.55 20.25 -10.13
C GLU A 42 6.86 20.13 -8.62
N ARG A 43 5.83 20.15 -7.76
CA ARG A 43 5.94 20.05 -6.32
C ARG A 43 4.98 19.01 -5.77
N GLU A 44 5.35 18.46 -4.63
CA GLU A 44 4.58 17.55 -3.81
C GLU A 44 3.27 18.18 -3.28
N MET A 45 2.27 17.33 -3.09
CA MET A 45 1.02 17.63 -2.40
C MET A 45 1.03 16.86 -1.08
N PRO A 46 0.64 17.46 0.07
CA PRO A 46 0.53 16.74 1.33
C PRO A 46 -0.35 15.49 1.19
N ALA A 47 0.08 14.37 1.76
CA ALA A 47 -0.57 13.07 1.55
C ALA A 47 -2.06 13.06 1.96
N SER A 48 -2.42 13.76 3.05
CA SER A 48 -3.81 13.88 3.53
C SER A 48 -4.69 14.66 2.55
N VAL A 49 -4.14 15.70 1.92
CA VAL A 49 -4.82 16.50 0.89
C VAL A 49 -5.00 15.68 -0.37
N ALA A 50 -3.94 15.00 -0.84
CA ALA A 50 -4.02 14.11 -2.00
C ALA A 50 -5.06 13.00 -1.80
N TYR A 51 -5.02 12.32 -0.65
CA TYR A 51 -5.99 11.30 -0.30
C TYR A 51 -7.42 11.85 -0.31
N ARG A 52 -7.67 13.01 0.31
CA ARG A 52 -9.01 13.59 0.37
C ARG A 52 -9.52 14.06 -0.99
N LEU A 53 -8.70 14.74 -1.79
CA LEU A 53 -9.10 15.25 -3.11
C LEU A 53 -9.36 14.09 -4.08
N ILE A 54 -8.54 13.03 -4.06
CA ILE A 54 -8.81 11.80 -4.84
C ILE A 54 -10.10 11.14 -4.34
N LYS A 55 -10.34 11.08 -3.02
CA LYS A 55 -11.57 10.52 -2.46
C LYS A 55 -12.81 11.33 -2.84
N ASP A 56 -12.69 12.65 -2.97
CA ASP A 56 -13.77 13.53 -3.45
C ASP A 56 -14.08 13.26 -4.93
N GLU A 57 -13.07 13.12 -5.79
CA GLU A 57 -13.28 12.73 -7.18
C GLU A 57 -13.94 11.35 -7.29
N LEU A 58 -13.44 10.36 -6.54
CA LEU A 58 -13.99 9.00 -6.50
C LEU A 58 -15.42 8.94 -5.94
N SER A 59 -15.88 9.96 -5.20
CA SER A 59 -17.27 10.02 -4.71
C SER A 59 -18.29 10.23 -5.84
N LEU A 60 -17.83 10.66 -7.02
CA LEU A 60 -18.65 10.79 -8.23
C LEU A 60 -18.85 9.46 -8.97
N ASP A 61 -18.06 8.43 -8.64
CA ASP A 61 -18.31 7.09 -9.15
C ASP A 61 -19.63 6.53 -8.62
N GLY A 62 -20.27 5.68 -9.42
CA GLY A 62 -21.49 5.01 -9.00
C GLY A 62 -21.22 4.01 -7.88
N ASN A 63 -22.13 3.92 -6.90
CA ASN A 63 -22.06 2.92 -5.84
C ASN A 63 -22.03 1.49 -6.46
N PRO A 64 -20.95 0.70 -6.26
CA PRO A 64 -20.83 -0.64 -6.82
C PRO A 64 -21.99 -1.59 -6.45
N LEU A 65 -22.57 -1.45 -5.25
CA LEU A 65 -23.69 -2.27 -4.78
C LEU A 65 -24.97 -2.08 -5.59
N LEU A 66 -25.13 -0.93 -6.25
CA LEU A 66 -26.26 -0.60 -7.13
C LEU A 66 -25.92 -0.82 -8.61
N ASN A 67 -24.70 -1.24 -8.91
CA ASN A 67 -24.26 -1.53 -10.27
C ASN A 67 -24.74 -2.92 -10.71
N LEU A 68 -25.91 -3.02 -11.34
CA LEU A 68 -26.49 -4.28 -11.81
C LEU A 68 -26.05 -4.65 -13.25
N ALA A 69 -25.18 -3.84 -13.86
CA ALA A 69 -24.58 -4.13 -15.15
C ALA A 69 -23.43 -5.15 -15.04
N SER A 70 -22.68 -5.11 -13.94
CA SER A 70 -21.44 -5.86 -13.76
C SER A 70 -21.68 -7.30 -13.29
N PHE A 71 -20.87 -8.23 -13.80
CA PHE A 71 -20.75 -9.59 -13.26
C PHE A 71 -19.73 -9.70 -12.13
N VAL A 72 -18.94 -8.65 -11.90
CA VAL A 72 -17.83 -8.66 -10.95
C VAL A 72 -18.34 -8.50 -9.52
N THR A 73 -17.81 -9.29 -8.60
CA THR A 73 -18.10 -9.21 -7.16
C THR A 73 -17.91 -7.81 -6.61
N THR A 74 -18.87 -7.33 -5.80
CA THR A 74 -18.87 -6.00 -5.19
C THR A 74 -18.90 -6.03 -3.66
N TYR A 75 -18.82 -7.22 -3.08
CA TYR A 75 -18.79 -7.45 -1.64
C TYR A 75 -17.90 -8.64 -1.33
N MET A 76 -17.11 -8.54 -0.27
CA MET A 76 -16.45 -9.66 0.39
C MET A 76 -16.53 -9.45 1.90
N GLU A 77 -16.47 -10.54 2.67
CA GLU A 77 -16.42 -10.48 4.14
C GLU A 77 -15.19 -9.71 4.62
N ASP A 78 -15.30 -9.01 5.75
CA ASP A 78 -14.24 -8.15 6.28
C ASP A 78 -12.93 -8.94 6.52
N GLU A 79 -13.03 -10.21 6.94
CA GLU A 79 -11.88 -11.11 7.09
C GLU A 79 -11.16 -11.35 5.76
N ALA A 80 -11.89 -11.48 4.66
CA ALA A 80 -11.30 -11.62 3.33
C ALA A 80 -10.66 -10.30 2.87
N GLN A 81 -11.28 -9.15 3.19
CA GLN A 81 -10.75 -7.82 2.86
C GLN A 81 -9.45 -7.53 3.63
N ASN A 82 -9.39 -7.90 4.91
CA ASN A 82 -8.19 -7.77 5.74
C ASN A 82 -7.07 -8.64 5.17
N LEU A 83 -7.32 -9.93 4.90
CA LEU A 83 -6.33 -10.81 4.27
C LEU A 83 -5.83 -10.28 2.91
N MET A 84 -6.74 -9.72 2.10
CA MET A 84 -6.36 -9.14 0.81
C MET A 84 -5.51 -7.86 0.98
N THR A 85 -5.82 -7.04 1.97
CA THR A 85 -5.06 -5.82 2.32
C THR A 85 -3.65 -6.17 2.81
N ASP A 86 -3.54 -7.13 3.73
CA ASP A 86 -2.27 -7.63 4.27
C ASP A 86 -1.38 -8.24 3.17
N ALA A 87 -2.01 -8.79 2.12
CA ALA A 87 -1.32 -9.39 0.99
C ALA A 87 -1.08 -8.44 -0.20
N MET A 88 -1.41 -7.15 -0.11
CA MET A 88 -1.29 -6.21 -1.25
C MET A 88 0.13 -6.08 -1.79
N SER A 89 1.15 -6.18 -0.93
CA SER A 89 2.56 -6.09 -1.30
C SER A 89 3.15 -7.40 -1.86
N LYS A 90 2.42 -8.52 -1.80
CA LYS A 90 2.93 -9.82 -2.24
C LYS A 90 2.85 -9.94 -3.76
N ASN A 91 4.02 -10.00 -4.41
CA ASN A 91 4.13 -10.22 -5.85
C ASN A 91 4.00 -11.72 -6.16
N PHE A 92 2.98 -12.11 -6.94
CA PHE A 92 2.67 -13.52 -7.20
C PHE A 92 3.79 -14.26 -7.93
N ILE A 93 4.52 -13.61 -8.85
CA ILE A 93 5.51 -14.31 -9.69
C ILE A 93 6.79 -14.69 -8.94
N ASP A 94 7.00 -14.14 -7.75
CA ASP A 94 8.20 -14.38 -6.93
C ASP A 94 8.01 -15.64 -6.05
N TYR A 95 7.93 -16.83 -6.67
CA TYR A 95 7.53 -18.06 -5.95
C TYR A 95 8.54 -18.46 -4.85
N GLU A 96 9.82 -18.10 -4.99
CA GLU A 96 10.83 -18.36 -3.96
C GLU A 96 10.65 -17.45 -2.74
N GLN A 97 10.32 -16.19 -2.96
CA GLN A 97 10.10 -15.20 -1.90
C GLN A 97 8.74 -15.44 -1.21
N TYR A 98 7.74 -15.94 -1.94
CA TYR A 98 6.39 -16.19 -1.43
C TYR A 98 5.91 -17.63 -1.72
N PRO A 99 6.60 -18.67 -1.22
CA PRO A 99 6.32 -20.06 -1.57
C PRO A 99 4.97 -20.54 -1.06
N GLN A 100 4.50 -19.98 0.06
CA GLN A 100 3.16 -20.29 0.58
C GLN A 100 2.05 -19.72 -0.31
N THR A 101 2.28 -18.58 -0.94
CA THR A 101 1.36 -18.00 -1.93
C THR A 101 1.26 -18.89 -3.17
N ALA A 102 2.40 -19.37 -3.68
CA ALA A 102 2.43 -20.32 -4.79
C ALA A 102 1.73 -21.64 -4.43
N ASN A 103 1.92 -22.15 -3.20
CA ASN A 103 1.21 -23.32 -2.69
C ASN A 103 -0.30 -23.09 -2.63
N ILE A 104 -0.74 -21.94 -2.12
CA ILE A 104 -2.15 -21.53 -2.11
C ILE A 104 -2.73 -21.53 -3.52
N GLN A 105 -2.00 -20.99 -4.50
CA GLN A 105 -2.42 -21.04 -5.90
C GLN A 105 -2.60 -22.48 -6.40
N ASN A 106 -1.66 -23.38 -6.10
CA ASN A 106 -1.76 -24.79 -6.48
C ASN A 106 -2.98 -25.47 -5.83
N ARG A 107 -3.29 -25.16 -4.57
CA ARG A 107 -4.51 -25.65 -3.92
C ARG A 107 -5.77 -25.16 -4.62
N CYS A 108 -5.82 -23.89 -5.01
CA CYS A 108 -6.92 -23.35 -5.81
C CYS A 108 -7.06 -24.07 -7.15
N ILE A 109 -5.95 -24.28 -7.88
CA ILE A 109 -5.95 -25.03 -9.14
C ILE A 109 -6.56 -26.42 -8.92
N ASN A 110 -6.09 -27.15 -7.92
CA ASN A 110 -6.56 -28.51 -7.66
C ASN A 110 -8.07 -28.55 -7.30
N MET A 111 -8.52 -27.66 -6.41
CA MET A 111 -9.93 -27.61 -6.01
C MET A 111 -10.86 -27.21 -7.15
N ILE A 112 -10.43 -26.29 -8.01
CA ILE A 112 -11.22 -25.85 -9.16
C ILE A 112 -11.16 -26.92 -10.28
N ALA A 113 -10.02 -27.56 -10.51
CA ALA A 113 -9.91 -28.66 -11.47
C ALA A 113 -10.83 -29.84 -11.09
N ASP A 114 -10.88 -30.20 -9.81
CA ASP A 114 -11.85 -31.18 -9.27
C ASP A 114 -13.30 -30.74 -9.50
N LEU A 115 -13.62 -29.46 -9.26
CA LEU A 115 -14.95 -28.89 -9.53
C LEU A 115 -15.37 -29.02 -11.00
N LEU A 116 -14.39 -28.99 -11.92
CA LEU A 116 -14.55 -29.11 -13.37
C LEU A 116 -14.44 -30.56 -13.88
N HIS A 117 -14.32 -31.54 -12.98
CA HIS A 117 -14.11 -32.96 -13.30
C HIS A 117 -12.90 -33.19 -14.22
N ALA A 118 -11.84 -32.41 -14.01
CA ALA A 118 -10.61 -32.56 -14.78
C ALA A 118 -10.00 -33.96 -14.51
N PRO A 119 -9.52 -34.66 -15.53
CA PRO A 119 -8.94 -35.98 -15.31
C PRO A 119 -7.62 -35.87 -14.53
N THR A 120 -7.45 -36.80 -13.60
CA THR A 120 -6.21 -37.05 -12.86
C THR A 120 -5.68 -38.43 -13.28
N ALA A 121 -4.37 -38.60 -13.30
CA ALA A 121 -3.77 -39.84 -13.78
C ALA A 121 -4.03 -41.01 -12.82
N ASP A 122 -4.75 -42.05 -13.28
CA ASP A 122 -4.91 -43.32 -12.56
C ASP A 122 -4.00 -44.45 -13.12
N GLY A 123 -3.17 -44.15 -14.13
CA GLY A 123 -2.29 -45.11 -14.82
C GLY A 123 -0.96 -44.51 -15.32
N PRO A 124 0.02 -45.36 -15.71
CA PRO A 124 1.39 -44.94 -16.05
C PRO A 124 1.53 -44.12 -17.34
N ASP A 125 0.50 -44.11 -18.20
CA ASP A 125 0.47 -43.36 -19.47
C ASP A 125 -0.46 -42.12 -19.42
N ASP A 126 -1.23 -41.94 -18.34
CA ASP A 126 -2.11 -40.77 -18.16
C ASP A 126 -1.33 -39.60 -17.53
N GLN A 127 -1.67 -38.37 -17.93
CA GLN A 127 -1.08 -37.16 -17.36
C GLN A 127 -2.15 -36.31 -16.69
N ASP A 128 -1.81 -35.74 -15.54
CA ASP A 128 -2.69 -34.86 -14.79
C ASP A 128 -3.14 -33.64 -15.62
N SER A 129 -4.35 -33.17 -15.32
CA SER A 129 -4.80 -31.86 -15.77
C SER A 129 -3.85 -30.74 -15.29
N ILE A 130 -3.77 -29.67 -16.08
CA ILE A 130 -2.85 -28.55 -15.83
C ILE A 130 -3.66 -27.27 -15.75
N GLY A 131 -3.33 -26.37 -14.82
CA GLY A 131 -3.96 -25.07 -14.76
C GLY A 131 -3.03 -23.97 -14.26
N THR A 132 -3.47 -22.72 -14.38
CA THR A 132 -2.77 -21.56 -13.84
C THR A 132 -3.72 -20.43 -13.48
N SER A 133 -3.30 -19.58 -12.53
CA SER A 133 -4.00 -18.33 -12.23
C SER A 133 -3.71 -17.26 -13.28
N THR A 134 -4.72 -16.44 -13.56
CA THR A 134 -4.66 -15.28 -14.47
C THR A 134 -5.27 -14.07 -13.78
N VAL A 135 -5.14 -12.88 -14.36
CA VAL A 135 -5.82 -11.67 -13.83
C VAL A 135 -7.35 -11.78 -14.04
N GLY A 136 -7.76 -12.55 -15.05
CA GLY A 136 -9.17 -12.77 -15.40
C GLY A 136 -9.30 -13.65 -16.63
N SER A 137 -10.55 -14.00 -16.97
CA SER A 137 -10.82 -14.84 -18.15
C SER A 137 -10.25 -14.28 -19.46
N SER A 138 -10.05 -12.97 -19.60
CA SER A 138 -9.42 -12.41 -20.81
C SER A 138 -8.01 -12.97 -21.06
N GLU A 139 -7.17 -13.05 -20.03
CA GLU A 139 -5.84 -13.66 -20.15
C GLU A 139 -5.98 -15.18 -20.32
N GLY A 140 -6.86 -15.84 -19.58
CA GLY A 140 -7.12 -17.29 -19.73
C GLY A 140 -7.52 -17.70 -21.15
N ILE A 141 -8.39 -16.91 -21.79
CA ILE A 141 -8.84 -17.11 -23.18
C ILE A 141 -7.70 -16.93 -24.16
N MET A 142 -6.86 -15.92 -23.97
CA MET A 142 -5.69 -15.68 -24.81
C MET A 142 -4.68 -16.84 -24.71
N LEU A 143 -4.41 -17.33 -23.50
CA LEU A 143 -3.54 -18.48 -23.27
C LEU A 143 -4.11 -19.77 -23.91
N ALA A 144 -5.41 -20.01 -23.75
CA ALA A 144 -6.07 -21.16 -24.38
C ALA A 144 -6.06 -21.07 -25.92
N MET A 145 -6.28 -19.88 -26.49
CA MET A 145 -6.20 -19.67 -27.94
C MET A 145 -4.77 -19.90 -28.46
N LEU A 146 -3.75 -19.42 -27.76
CA LEU A 146 -2.35 -19.68 -28.11
C LEU A 146 -2.03 -21.17 -28.09
N ALA A 147 -2.49 -21.91 -27.06
CA ALA A 147 -2.31 -23.35 -26.97
C ALA A 147 -2.99 -24.09 -28.13
N MET A 148 -4.27 -23.77 -28.44
CA MET A 148 -5.00 -24.34 -29.58
C MET A 148 -4.32 -24.02 -30.92
N LYS A 149 -3.93 -22.76 -31.15
CA LYS A 149 -3.24 -22.32 -32.37
C LYS A 149 -1.92 -23.07 -32.53
N LYS A 150 -1.12 -23.17 -31.48
CA LYS A 150 0.20 -23.79 -31.55
C LYS A 150 0.10 -25.30 -31.77
N ARG A 151 -0.81 -25.99 -31.08
CA ARG A 151 -1.10 -27.41 -31.32
C ARG A 151 -1.53 -27.66 -32.77
N TRP A 152 -2.43 -26.84 -33.31
CA TRP A 152 -2.83 -26.90 -34.71
C TRP A 152 -1.65 -26.70 -35.66
N GLN A 153 -0.79 -25.69 -35.41
CA GLN A 153 0.39 -25.44 -36.23
C GLN A 153 1.35 -26.63 -36.26
N ASN A 154 1.61 -27.24 -35.10
CA ASN A 154 2.49 -28.39 -35.00
C ASN A 154 1.95 -29.59 -35.79
N ARG A 155 0.65 -29.89 -35.65
CA ARG A 155 -0.03 -30.94 -36.44
C ARG A 155 0.11 -30.68 -37.94
N ARG A 156 -0.21 -29.47 -38.40
CA ARG A 156 -0.15 -29.09 -39.83
C ARG A 156 1.27 -29.21 -40.39
N LYS A 157 2.28 -28.75 -39.65
CA LYS A 157 3.70 -28.87 -40.03
C LYS A 157 4.14 -30.33 -40.12
N ALA A 158 3.75 -31.18 -39.15
CA ALA A 158 4.04 -32.61 -39.19
C ALA A 158 3.41 -33.31 -40.40
N GLU A 159 2.24 -32.84 -40.85
CA GLU A 159 1.55 -33.31 -42.05
C GLU A 159 2.06 -32.67 -43.37
N GLY A 160 3.02 -31.74 -43.31
CA GLY A 160 3.52 -31.02 -44.49
C GLY A 160 2.50 -30.05 -45.12
N LYS A 161 1.50 -29.60 -44.35
CA LYS A 161 0.43 -28.70 -44.80
C LYS A 161 0.65 -27.26 -44.36
N ASP A 162 -0.03 -26.31 -45.00
CA ASP A 162 0.00 -24.90 -44.63
C ASP A 162 -0.47 -24.67 -43.19
N SER A 163 0.33 -23.96 -42.40
CA SER A 163 0.09 -23.64 -40.99
C SER A 163 -0.03 -22.13 -40.73
N THR A 164 -0.34 -21.33 -41.76
CA THR A 164 -0.32 -19.86 -41.68
C THR A 164 -1.69 -19.20 -41.55
N ARG A 165 -2.78 -19.93 -41.82
CA ARG A 165 -4.15 -19.37 -41.87
C ARG A 165 -5.12 -20.02 -40.87
N PRO A 166 -4.86 -19.97 -39.54
CA PRO A 166 -5.76 -20.57 -38.56
C PRO A 166 -7.10 -19.82 -38.46
N ASN A 167 -8.18 -20.54 -38.15
CA ASN A 167 -9.47 -19.95 -37.78
C ASN A 167 -10.05 -20.55 -36.48
N VAL A 168 -10.95 -19.83 -35.81
CA VAL A 168 -11.70 -20.30 -34.63
C VAL A 168 -13.20 -20.12 -34.86
N VAL A 169 -14.01 -21.14 -34.50
CA VAL A 169 -15.47 -21.08 -34.60
C VAL A 169 -16.06 -20.62 -33.27
N MET A 170 -16.96 -19.64 -33.31
CA MET A 170 -17.54 -19.05 -32.10
C MET A 170 -18.89 -18.36 -32.38
N ASN A 171 -19.66 -18.06 -31.33
CA ASN A 171 -20.92 -17.30 -31.45
C ASN A 171 -20.67 -15.82 -31.80
N SER A 172 -21.54 -15.17 -32.58
CA SER A 172 -21.50 -13.70 -32.75
C SER A 172 -21.73 -12.92 -31.45
N ALA A 173 -22.33 -13.54 -30.42
CA ALA A 173 -22.49 -12.99 -29.07
C ALA A 173 -21.27 -13.20 -28.15
N VAL A 174 -20.10 -13.60 -28.68
CA VAL A 174 -18.88 -13.71 -27.88
C VAL A 174 -18.51 -12.42 -27.16
N GLN A 175 -17.86 -12.59 -26.01
CA GLN A 175 -17.20 -11.51 -25.28
C GLN A 175 -16.01 -10.98 -26.10
N VAL A 176 -15.78 -9.67 -26.04
CA VAL A 176 -14.77 -8.95 -26.84
C VAL A 176 -13.34 -9.52 -26.75
N CYS A 177 -12.99 -10.22 -25.67
CA CYS A 177 -11.68 -10.83 -25.48
C CYS A 177 -11.36 -11.88 -26.55
N TRP A 178 -12.37 -12.57 -27.10
CA TRP A 178 -12.19 -13.49 -28.22
C TRP A 178 -11.80 -12.73 -29.49
N GLU A 179 -12.48 -11.62 -29.80
CA GLU A 179 -12.14 -10.75 -30.93
C GLU A 179 -10.73 -10.16 -30.77
N LYS A 180 -10.34 -9.80 -29.54
CA LYS A 180 -8.98 -9.35 -29.23
C LYS A 180 -7.94 -10.45 -29.42
N ALA A 181 -8.18 -11.64 -28.87
CA ALA A 181 -7.26 -12.76 -28.99
C ALA A 181 -7.09 -13.17 -30.45
N ALA A 182 -8.20 -13.26 -31.20
CA ALA A 182 -8.18 -13.57 -32.62
C ALA A 182 -7.34 -12.55 -33.41
N ARG A 183 -7.53 -11.26 -33.12
CA ARG A 183 -6.75 -10.19 -33.75
C ARG A 183 -5.27 -10.20 -33.38
N TYR A 184 -4.95 -10.26 -32.09
CA TYR A 184 -3.56 -10.17 -31.62
C TYR A 184 -2.73 -11.39 -32.01
N PHE A 185 -3.40 -12.53 -32.26
CA PHE A 185 -2.75 -13.76 -32.63
C PHE A 185 -3.07 -14.20 -34.05
N ASP A 186 -3.50 -13.30 -34.95
CA ASP A 186 -3.75 -13.59 -36.36
C ASP A 186 -4.55 -14.89 -36.60
N VAL A 187 -5.71 -15.01 -35.93
CA VAL A 187 -6.67 -16.10 -36.09
C VAL A 187 -7.94 -15.53 -36.74
N GLU A 188 -8.38 -16.15 -37.83
CA GLU A 188 -9.64 -15.78 -38.49
C GLU A 188 -10.84 -16.16 -37.62
N GLU A 189 -11.80 -15.24 -37.55
CA GLU A 189 -13.03 -15.37 -36.77
C GLU A 189 -14.12 -15.99 -37.64
N LYS A 190 -14.62 -17.18 -37.28
CA LYS A 190 -15.81 -17.78 -37.92
C LYS A 190 -16.99 -17.72 -36.97
N TYR A 191 -17.97 -16.89 -37.31
CA TYR A 191 -19.14 -16.69 -36.48
C TYR A 191 -20.30 -17.62 -36.86
N VAL A 192 -20.86 -18.27 -35.85
CA VAL A 192 -22.25 -18.71 -35.85
C VAL A 192 -23.09 -17.55 -35.37
N TYR A 193 -23.96 -17.02 -36.22
CA TYR A 193 -24.71 -15.82 -35.88
C TYR A 193 -25.89 -16.13 -34.95
N CYS A 194 -26.17 -15.22 -34.03
CA CYS A 194 -27.46 -15.11 -33.39
C CYS A 194 -28.56 -14.86 -34.44
N THR A 195 -29.79 -15.21 -34.08
CA THR A 195 -30.99 -14.96 -34.88
C THR A 195 -32.01 -14.24 -34.01
N GLU A 196 -33.17 -13.91 -34.58
CA GLU A 196 -34.27 -13.30 -33.83
C GLU A 196 -34.80 -14.16 -32.67
N THR A 197 -34.59 -15.49 -32.71
CA THR A 197 -35.14 -16.44 -31.73
C THR A 197 -34.10 -17.33 -31.06
N ARG A 198 -32.84 -17.30 -31.52
CA ARG A 198 -31.71 -18.05 -30.95
C ARG A 198 -30.55 -17.11 -30.69
N TYR A 199 -30.16 -16.98 -29.42
CA TYR A 199 -29.14 -16.03 -28.95
C TYR A 199 -27.81 -16.70 -28.55
N VAL A 200 -27.75 -18.02 -28.73
CA VAL A 200 -26.63 -18.91 -28.42
C VAL A 200 -26.11 -19.58 -29.68
N ILE A 201 -24.89 -20.14 -29.62
CA ILE A 201 -24.34 -20.93 -30.72
C ILE A 201 -25.26 -22.12 -31.07
N ASP A 202 -25.47 -22.36 -32.37
CA ASP A 202 -26.11 -23.59 -32.83
C ASP A 202 -25.05 -24.70 -32.98
N PRO A 203 -25.24 -25.87 -32.34
CA PRO A 203 -24.27 -26.95 -32.40
C PRO A 203 -24.01 -27.50 -33.81
N GLU A 204 -25.04 -27.60 -34.66
CA GLU A 204 -24.88 -28.14 -36.02
C GLU A 204 -24.14 -27.15 -36.92
N GLU A 205 -24.53 -25.87 -36.89
CA GLU A 205 -23.88 -24.79 -37.63
C GLU A 205 -22.41 -24.65 -37.22
N ALA A 206 -22.11 -24.67 -35.92
CA ALA A 206 -20.75 -24.62 -35.42
C ALA A 206 -19.88 -25.75 -35.97
N VAL A 207 -20.37 -26.99 -35.91
CA VAL A 207 -19.65 -28.16 -36.41
C VAL A 207 -19.53 -28.13 -37.94
N ASN A 208 -20.50 -27.56 -38.66
CA ASN A 208 -20.45 -27.42 -40.11
C ASN A 208 -19.45 -26.35 -40.59
N LEU A 209 -19.08 -25.38 -39.75
CA LEU A 209 -18.08 -24.35 -40.07
C LEU A 209 -16.62 -24.83 -39.90
N VAL A 210 -16.43 -25.98 -39.23
CA VAL A 210 -15.11 -26.56 -39.00
C VAL A 210 -14.48 -27.01 -40.32
N ASP A 211 -13.26 -26.55 -40.58
CA ASP A 211 -12.42 -26.99 -41.69
C ASP A 211 -11.03 -27.41 -41.20
N GLU A 212 -10.11 -27.70 -42.13
CA GLU A 212 -8.76 -28.15 -41.79
C GLU A 212 -7.89 -27.08 -41.10
N ASN A 213 -8.33 -25.83 -41.15
CA ASN A 213 -7.66 -24.67 -40.56
C ASN A 213 -8.26 -24.27 -39.20
N THR A 214 -9.36 -24.91 -38.79
CA THR A 214 -9.99 -24.63 -37.50
C THR A 214 -9.15 -25.15 -36.34
N ILE A 215 -8.76 -24.25 -35.44
CA ILE A 215 -7.95 -24.55 -34.26
C ILE A 215 -8.80 -25.07 -33.09
N GLY A 216 -10.09 -24.73 -33.07
CA GLY A 216 -11.05 -25.15 -32.06
C GLY A 216 -12.41 -24.45 -32.20
N ILE A 217 -13.37 -24.90 -31.40
CA ILE A 217 -14.67 -24.25 -31.18
C ILE A 217 -14.67 -23.62 -29.79
N CYS A 218 -15.07 -22.36 -29.68
CA CYS A 218 -15.40 -21.73 -28.40
C CYS A 218 -16.89 -21.92 -28.10
N ALA A 219 -17.19 -22.54 -26.96
CA ALA A 219 -18.54 -22.61 -26.41
C ALA A 219 -18.61 -21.82 -25.09
N ILE A 220 -19.67 -21.05 -24.88
CA ILE A 220 -19.81 -20.12 -23.76
C ILE A 220 -20.78 -20.69 -22.73
N LEU A 221 -20.29 -20.96 -21.53
CA LEU A 221 -21.14 -21.35 -20.40
C LEU A 221 -21.60 -20.09 -19.65
N GLY A 222 -22.67 -19.49 -20.18
CA GLY A 222 -23.27 -18.28 -19.64
C GLY A 222 -22.93 -17.07 -20.48
N THR A 223 -23.69 -16.84 -21.55
CA THR A 223 -23.47 -15.71 -22.46
C THR A 223 -23.56 -14.38 -21.71
N THR A 224 -22.74 -13.41 -22.09
CA THR A 224 -22.83 -12.09 -21.44
C THR A 224 -24.14 -11.39 -21.77
N TYR A 225 -24.75 -11.64 -22.92
CA TYR A 225 -25.97 -10.95 -23.36
C TYR A 225 -27.22 -11.48 -22.66
N THR A 226 -27.44 -12.80 -22.64
CA THR A 226 -28.69 -13.40 -22.14
C THR A 226 -28.50 -14.29 -20.93
N GLY A 227 -27.26 -14.60 -20.55
CA GLY A 227 -26.95 -15.50 -19.43
C GLY A 227 -27.14 -16.99 -19.74
N GLN A 228 -27.55 -17.32 -20.96
CA GLN A 228 -27.86 -18.69 -21.37
C GLN A 228 -26.60 -19.56 -21.46
N TYR A 229 -26.76 -20.85 -21.22
CA TYR A 229 -25.70 -21.84 -21.42
C TYR A 229 -25.73 -22.35 -22.86
N GLU A 230 -24.58 -22.31 -23.55
CA GLU A 230 -24.45 -22.96 -24.85
C GLU A 230 -24.36 -24.49 -24.68
N ASP A 231 -24.95 -25.25 -25.61
CA ASP A 231 -25.02 -26.70 -25.53
C ASP A 231 -23.68 -27.36 -25.93
N VAL A 232 -22.73 -27.33 -24.99
CA VAL A 232 -21.39 -27.92 -25.15
C VAL A 232 -21.47 -29.41 -25.45
N LYS A 233 -22.43 -30.13 -24.85
CA LYS A 233 -22.63 -31.56 -25.04
C LYS A 233 -23.04 -31.87 -26.48
N ALA A 234 -23.99 -31.14 -27.04
CA ALA A 234 -24.41 -31.34 -28.43
C ALA A 234 -23.26 -31.10 -29.41
N ILE A 235 -22.43 -30.05 -29.20
CA ILE A 235 -21.23 -29.81 -30.03
C ILE A 235 -20.27 -31.01 -29.91
N ASN A 236 -19.98 -31.47 -28.69
CA ASN A 236 -19.14 -32.62 -28.43
C ASN A 236 -19.65 -33.89 -29.16
N ASP A 237 -20.93 -34.21 -28.99
CA ASP A 237 -21.55 -35.42 -29.52
C ASP A 237 -21.58 -35.39 -31.06
N LEU A 238 -21.81 -34.23 -31.67
CA LEU A 238 -21.74 -34.03 -33.12
C LEU A 238 -20.32 -34.20 -33.67
N LEU A 239 -19.31 -33.65 -33.00
CA LEU A 239 -17.90 -33.84 -33.38
C LEU A 239 -17.50 -35.31 -33.33
N ILE A 240 -17.93 -36.05 -32.30
CA ILE A 240 -17.69 -37.51 -32.18
C ILE A 240 -18.42 -38.27 -33.29
N LYS A 241 -19.72 -38.02 -33.46
CA LYS A 241 -20.57 -38.70 -34.46
C LYS A 241 -20.04 -38.49 -35.88
N LYS A 242 -19.59 -37.28 -36.20
CA LYS A 242 -19.00 -36.93 -37.51
C LYS A 242 -17.51 -37.28 -37.62
N LYS A 243 -16.88 -37.79 -36.55
CA LYS A 243 -15.45 -38.12 -36.48
C LYS A 243 -14.53 -36.95 -36.84
N ILE A 244 -14.90 -35.75 -36.42
CA ILE A 244 -14.14 -34.52 -36.66
C ILE A 244 -13.15 -34.31 -35.51
N ASP A 245 -11.86 -34.16 -35.85
CA ASP A 245 -10.79 -33.85 -34.90
C ASP A 245 -10.65 -32.34 -34.68
N CYS A 246 -11.60 -31.77 -33.95
CA CYS A 246 -11.61 -30.39 -33.51
C CYS A 246 -11.81 -30.32 -31.98
N PRO A 247 -10.97 -29.58 -31.24
CA PRO A 247 -11.15 -29.39 -29.80
C PRO A 247 -12.22 -28.34 -29.49
N ILE A 248 -12.79 -28.43 -28.29
CA ILE A 248 -13.66 -27.43 -27.68
C ILE A 248 -12.89 -26.75 -26.55
N HIS A 249 -12.92 -25.42 -26.55
CA HIS A 249 -12.63 -24.61 -25.37
C HIS A 249 -13.94 -24.10 -24.79
N VAL A 250 -14.12 -24.22 -23.47
CA VAL A 250 -15.31 -23.67 -22.80
C VAL A 250 -14.96 -22.37 -22.09
N ASP A 251 -15.53 -21.28 -22.58
CA ASP A 251 -15.53 -20.00 -21.87
C ASP A 251 -16.59 -20.04 -20.75
N ALA A 252 -16.18 -20.55 -19.59
CA ALA A 252 -16.98 -20.62 -18.39
C ALA A 252 -16.70 -19.45 -17.45
N ALA A 253 -16.39 -18.26 -17.98
CA ALA A 253 -16.01 -17.10 -17.18
C ALA A 253 -16.99 -16.83 -16.02
N SER A 254 -18.29 -16.92 -16.29
CA SER A 254 -19.32 -16.81 -15.26
C SER A 254 -19.83 -18.19 -14.82
N GLY A 255 -20.23 -19.05 -15.78
CA GLY A 255 -20.92 -20.31 -15.47
C GLY A 255 -20.08 -21.33 -14.70
N GLY A 256 -18.75 -21.22 -14.73
CA GLY A 256 -17.85 -22.17 -14.08
C GLY A 256 -17.97 -22.21 -12.55
N PHE A 257 -18.45 -21.13 -11.93
CA PHE A 257 -18.79 -21.10 -10.49
C PHE A 257 -20.31 -21.04 -10.24
N VAL A 258 -21.14 -21.33 -11.24
CA VAL A 258 -22.61 -21.38 -11.10
C VAL A 258 -23.09 -22.80 -11.35
N ALA A 259 -22.92 -23.31 -12.58
CA ALA A 259 -23.47 -24.59 -13.03
C ALA A 259 -23.10 -25.77 -12.12
N PRO A 260 -21.86 -25.92 -11.60
CA PRO A 260 -21.51 -27.03 -10.68
C PRO A 260 -22.34 -27.07 -9.40
N PHE A 261 -22.96 -25.96 -9.01
CA PHE A 261 -23.69 -25.84 -7.76
C PHE A 261 -25.20 -25.85 -7.94
N VAL A 262 -25.72 -25.25 -9.01
CA VAL A 262 -27.17 -25.19 -9.30
C VAL A 262 -27.66 -26.33 -10.19
N ASN A 263 -26.83 -26.80 -11.13
CA ASN A 263 -27.17 -27.88 -12.06
C ASN A 263 -25.96 -28.84 -12.23
N PRO A 264 -25.57 -29.59 -11.19
CA PRO A 264 -24.39 -30.47 -11.24
C PRO A 264 -24.51 -31.61 -12.26
N ALA A 265 -25.73 -31.97 -12.66
CA ALA A 265 -26.00 -33.00 -13.66
C ALA A 265 -25.71 -32.54 -15.10
N LEU A 266 -25.64 -31.22 -15.35
CA LEU A 266 -25.29 -30.68 -16.66
C LEU A 266 -23.88 -31.11 -17.05
N GLU A 267 -23.75 -31.82 -18.17
CA GLU A 267 -22.45 -32.18 -18.75
C GLU A 267 -21.98 -31.05 -19.68
N TRP A 268 -20.94 -30.34 -19.27
CA TRP A 268 -20.38 -29.22 -20.03
C TRP A 268 -18.85 -29.11 -19.91
N ASP A 269 -18.27 -29.75 -18.90
CA ASP A 269 -16.88 -29.62 -18.49
C ASP A 269 -16.01 -30.78 -19.04
N PHE A 270 -14.92 -31.12 -18.34
CA PHE A 270 -13.97 -32.13 -18.82
C PHE A 270 -14.54 -33.55 -18.93
N ARG A 271 -15.75 -33.82 -18.41
CA ARG A 271 -16.53 -35.04 -18.69
C ARG A 271 -16.75 -35.25 -20.19
N LEU A 272 -16.80 -34.19 -20.99
CA LEU A 272 -17.01 -34.26 -22.43
C LEU A 272 -15.67 -34.40 -23.18
N PRO A 273 -15.39 -35.51 -23.89
CA PRO A 273 -14.07 -35.83 -24.45
C PRO A 273 -13.56 -34.87 -25.54
N LYS A 274 -14.36 -33.93 -26.04
CA LYS A 274 -13.86 -32.86 -26.91
C LYS A 274 -13.51 -31.55 -26.17
N VAL A 275 -13.87 -31.40 -24.91
CA VAL A 275 -13.47 -30.25 -24.08
C VAL A 275 -12.03 -30.40 -23.62
N VAL A 276 -11.13 -29.59 -24.15
CA VAL A 276 -9.68 -29.71 -23.89
C VAL A 276 -9.13 -28.61 -23.00
N SER A 277 -9.85 -27.50 -22.87
CA SER A 277 -9.50 -26.41 -21.96
C SER A 277 -10.74 -25.63 -21.52
N ILE A 278 -10.69 -25.05 -20.32
CA ILE A 278 -11.78 -24.29 -19.70
C ILE A 278 -11.18 -23.08 -18.99
N ASN A 279 -11.79 -21.89 -19.16
CA ASN A 279 -11.49 -20.73 -18.30
C ASN A 279 -12.63 -20.42 -17.34
N VAL A 280 -12.33 -19.85 -16.18
CA VAL A 280 -13.32 -19.33 -15.23
C VAL A 280 -12.82 -18.03 -14.56
N SER A 281 -13.71 -17.06 -14.32
CA SER A 281 -13.35 -15.83 -13.60
C SER A 281 -13.66 -15.98 -12.11
N GLY A 282 -12.62 -16.05 -11.27
CA GLY A 282 -12.79 -16.03 -9.82
C GLY A 282 -13.47 -14.75 -9.34
N HIS A 283 -13.19 -13.63 -10.00
CA HIS A 283 -13.79 -12.35 -9.65
C HIS A 283 -15.23 -12.12 -10.12
N LYS A 284 -15.88 -13.13 -10.71
CA LYS A 284 -17.32 -13.09 -11.01
C LYS A 284 -18.07 -13.92 -9.95
N TYR A 285 -18.66 -15.04 -10.34
CA TYR A 285 -19.32 -15.95 -9.39
C TYR A 285 -18.33 -16.78 -8.55
N GLY A 286 -17.03 -16.62 -8.72
CA GLY A 286 -16.03 -17.17 -7.78
C GLY A 286 -15.93 -16.39 -6.46
N LEU A 287 -16.66 -15.26 -6.34
CA LEU A 287 -16.87 -14.46 -5.13
C LEU A 287 -15.63 -13.71 -4.63
N VAL A 288 -14.73 -13.32 -5.53
CA VAL A 288 -13.55 -12.49 -5.20
C VAL A 288 -13.66 -11.11 -5.85
N TYR A 289 -13.07 -10.08 -5.27
CA TYR A 289 -12.90 -8.79 -5.93
C TYR A 289 -12.11 -8.89 -7.25
N PRO A 290 -12.27 -7.93 -8.19
CA PRO A 290 -11.60 -7.94 -9.49
C PRO A 290 -10.08 -8.09 -9.39
N GLY A 291 -9.52 -9.03 -10.15
CA GLY A 291 -8.08 -9.31 -10.18
C GLY A 291 -7.67 -10.78 -10.29
N VAL A 292 -8.61 -11.74 -10.26
CA VAL A 292 -8.30 -13.18 -10.43
C VAL A 292 -9.21 -13.92 -11.42
N GLY A 293 -8.59 -14.75 -12.26
CA GLY A 293 -9.22 -15.77 -13.11
C GLY A 293 -8.37 -17.04 -13.18
N TRP A 294 -8.88 -18.06 -13.85
CA TRP A 294 -8.26 -19.39 -13.93
C TRP A 294 -8.43 -19.98 -15.31
N VAL A 295 -7.44 -20.72 -15.78
CA VAL A 295 -7.52 -21.52 -17.01
C VAL A 295 -6.93 -22.90 -16.76
N PHE A 296 -7.58 -23.91 -17.35
CA PHE A 296 -7.24 -25.31 -17.20
C PHE A 296 -7.15 -25.98 -18.58
N TRP A 297 -6.26 -26.96 -18.69
CA TRP A 297 -6.12 -27.87 -19.81
C TRP A 297 -6.35 -29.29 -19.31
N ARG A 298 -7.02 -30.11 -20.13
CA ARG A 298 -7.34 -31.49 -19.79
C ARG A 298 -6.10 -32.29 -19.41
N SER A 299 -5.00 -32.11 -20.13
CA SER A 299 -3.73 -32.81 -19.94
C SER A 299 -2.60 -32.03 -20.61
N ALA A 300 -1.35 -32.40 -20.34
CA ALA A 300 -0.18 -31.73 -20.93
C ALA A 300 -0.14 -31.75 -22.46
N GLU A 301 -0.80 -32.70 -23.13
CA GLU A 301 -0.85 -32.75 -24.60
C GLU A 301 -1.51 -31.49 -25.19
N TYR A 302 -2.44 -30.88 -24.45
CA TYR A 302 -3.16 -29.70 -24.89
C TYR A 302 -2.46 -28.38 -24.54
N LEU A 303 -1.31 -28.45 -23.87
CA LEU A 303 -0.44 -27.31 -23.58
C LEU A 303 0.95 -27.54 -24.19
N PRO A 304 1.19 -27.08 -25.44
CA PRO A 304 2.48 -27.26 -26.11
C PRO A 304 3.66 -26.73 -25.29
N LYS A 305 4.67 -27.57 -25.06
CA LYS A 305 5.82 -27.28 -24.18
C LYS A 305 6.58 -26.02 -24.58
N GLU A 306 6.61 -25.68 -25.86
CA GLU A 306 7.30 -24.49 -26.38
C GLU A 306 6.57 -23.17 -26.09
N LEU A 307 5.39 -23.23 -25.46
CA LEU A 307 4.73 -22.06 -24.88
C LEU A 307 5.08 -21.86 -23.40
N ILE A 308 5.68 -22.87 -22.75
CA ILE A 308 6.06 -22.84 -21.35
C ILE A 308 7.45 -22.23 -21.21
N PHE A 309 7.59 -21.29 -20.28
CA PHE A 309 8.87 -20.70 -19.92
C PHE A 309 9.32 -21.25 -18.57
N ASN A 310 10.50 -21.86 -18.54
CA ASN A 310 11.17 -22.23 -17.29
C ASN A 310 12.07 -21.07 -16.85
N VAL A 311 11.75 -20.48 -15.71
CA VAL A 311 12.48 -19.34 -15.14
C VAL A 311 13.16 -19.81 -13.86
N ASN A 312 14.43 -19.44 -13.65
CA ASN A 312 15.21 -19.83 -12.48
C ASN A 312 16.01 -18.69 -11.82
N TYR A 313 15.88 -17.44 -12.31
CA TYR A 313 16.68 -16.32 -11.79
C TYR A 313 16.16 -15.79 -10.44
N LEU A 314 14.97 -16.21 -10.02
CA LEU A 314 14.41 -16.01 -8.68
C LEU A 314 14.60 -17.29 -7.84
N GLY A 315 15.77 -17.92 -7.96
CA GLY A 315 16.29 -19.00 -7.10
C GLY A 315 15.72 -20.42 -7.22
N THR A 316 14.59 -20.65 -7.91
CA THR A 316 14.08 -22.01 -8.20
C THR A 316 13.54 -22.15 -9.63
N GLU A 317 13.64 -23.34 -10.25
CA GLU A 317 13.08 -23.58 -11.59
C GLU A 317 11.55 -23.60 -11.53
N GLN A 318 10.91 -22.71 -12.29
CA GLN A 318 9.47 -22.52 -12.32
C GLN A 318 8.95 -22.55 -13.75
N ALA A 319 8.02 -23.46 -14.04
CA ALA A 319 7.30 -23.51 -15.30
C ALA A 319 6.15 -22.51 -15.29
N THR A 320 6.19 -21.50 -16.17
CA THR A 320 5.18 -20.45 -16.24
C THR A 320 4.58 -20.35 -17.65
N PHE A 321 3.27 -20.06 -17.69
CA PHE A 321 2.56 -19.75 -18.93
C PHE A 321 1.49 -18.69 -18.65
N THR A 322 1.93 -17.43 -18.58
CA THR A 322 1.10 -16.25 -18.34
C THR A 322 1.47 -15.14 -19.31
N LEU A 323 0.55 -14.21 -19.57
CA LEU A 323 0.86 -13.00 -20.34
C LEU A 323 1.40 -11.89 -19.43
N ASN A 324 0.98 -11.90 -18.16
CA ASN A 324 1.51 -11.04 -17.12
C ASN A 324 2.76 -11.66 -16.46
N PHE A 325 3.61 -10.81 -15.89
CA PHE A 325 4.72 -11.21 -15.01
C PHE A 325 4.39 -10.82 -13.57
N SER A 326 4.93 -9.70 -13.06
CA SER A 326 4.60 -9.19 -11.72
C SER A 326 3.11 -8.80 -11.62
N LYS A 327 2.44 -9.34 -10.61
CA LYS A 327 1.04 -9.01 -10.27
C LYS A 327 0.80 -9.28 -8.78
N GLY A 328 -0.16 -8.58 -8.17
CA GLY A 328 -0.53 -8.81 -6.77
C GLY A 328 -1.09 -10.22 -6.54
N ALA A 329 -0.77 -10.81 -5.39
CA ALA A 329 -1.26 -12.14 -4.99
C ALA A 329 -2.53 -12.11 -4.13
N SER A 330 -2.97 -10.92 -3.70
CA SER A 330 -4.12 -10.75 -2.80
C SER A 330 -5.39 -11.43 -3.32
N ASN A 331 -5.72 -11.29 -4.60
CA ASN A 331 -6.91 -11.94 -5.16
C ASN A 331 -6.81 -13.48 -5.22
N ILE A 332 -5.62 -14.06 -5.34
CA ILE A 332 -5.43 -15.52 -5.29
C ILE A 332 -5.66 -16.02 -3.86
N ILE A 333 -5.16 -15.30 -2.87
CA ILE A 333 -5.39 -15.58 -1.45
C ILE A 333 -6.87 -15.42 -1.10
N GLY A 334 -7.52 -14.35 -1.60
CA GLY A 334 -8.95 -14.14 -1.48
C GLY A 334 -9.78 -15.27 -2.11
N GLN A 335 -9.35 -15.82 -3.25
CA GLN A 335 -10.00 -17.00 -3.83
C GLN A 335 -9.88 -18.22 -2.91
N TYR A 336 -8.69 -18.45 -2.35
CA TYR A 336 -8.49 -19.58 -1.44
C TYR A 336 -9.35 -19.46 -0.19
N TYR A 337 -9.44 -18.27 0.40
CA TYR A 337 -10.36 -17.96 1.49
C TYR A 337 -11.78 -18.40 1.14
N GLN A 338 -12.32 -17.96 0.00
CA GLN A 338 -13.70 -18.30 -0.37
C GLN A 338 -13.89 -19.82 -0.56
N LEU A 339 -12.92 -20.50 -1.19
CA LEU A 339 -12.99 -21.94 -1.40
C LEU A 339 -13.02 -22.72 -0.08
N ILE A 340 -12.16 -22.38 0.88
CA ILE A 340 -12.07 -23.12 2.16
C ILE A 340 -13.12 -22.69 3.18
N ARG A 341 -13.53 -21.42 3.17
CA ARG A 341 -14.58 -20.93 4.06
C ARG A 341 -15.93 -21.52 3.64
N LEU A 342 -16.32 -21.34 2.39
CA LEU A 342 -17.67 -21.68 1.94
C LEU A 342 -17.81 -23.18 1.65
N GLY A 343 -16.80 -23.78 1.03
CA GLY A 343 -16.87 -25.11 0.45
C GLY A 343 -18.03 -25.27 -0.54
N ARG A 344 -18.29 -26.50 -1.00
CA ARG A 344 -19.39 -26.77 -1.96
C ARG A 344 -20.77 -26.41 -1.42
N HIS A 345 -20.98 -26.49 -0.10
CA HIS A 345 -22.26 -26.16 0.53
C HIS A 345 -22.55 -24.65 0.52
N GLY A 346 -21.57 -23.82 0.90
CA GLY A 346 -21.72 -22.37 0.91
C GLY A 346 -21.95 -21.81 -0.50
N TYR A 347 -21.10 -22.20 -1.46
CA TYR A 347 -21.29 -21.82 -2.86
C TYR A 347 -22.67 -22.26 -3.39
N ARG A 348 -23.12 -23.49 -3.10
CA ARG A 348 -24.47 -23.94 -3.48
C ARG A 348 -25.57 -23.11 -2.86
N SER A 349 -25.47 -22.78 -1.58
CA SER A 349 -26.47 -21.97 -0.88
C SER A 349 -26.58 -20.58 -1.52
N ILE A 350 -25.44 -19.94 -1.80
CA ILE A 350 -25.37 -18.62 -2.44
C ILE A 350 -25.95 -18.69 -3.86
N MET A 351 -25.45 -19.59 -4.71
CA MET A 351 -25.90 -19.66 -6.11
C MET A 351 -27.38 -20.02 -6.23
N GLN A 352 -27.89 -20.91 -5.38
CA GLN A 352 -29.32 -21.22 -5.35
C GLN A 352 -30.17 -20.04 -4.88
N ASN A 353 -29.70 -19.24 -3.91
CA ASN A 353 -30.37 -18.01 -3.52
C ASN A 353 -30.44 -17.03 -4.69
N LEU A 354 -29.32 -16.81 -5.39
CA LEU A 354 -29.28 -15.92 -6.55
C LEU A 354 -30.20 -16.38 -7.67
N THR A 355 -30.23 -17.69 -7.97
CA THR A 355 -31.18 -18.26 -8.95
C THR A 355 -32.63 -18.01 -8.54
N ARG A 356 -33.01 -18.28 -7.28
CA ARG A 356 -34.37 -18.01 -6.80
C ARG A 356 -34.75 -16.54 -6.87
N THR A 357 -33.82 -15.63 -6.54
CA THR A 357 -34.06 -14.19 -6.65
C THR A 357 -34.18 -13.76 -8.11
N ALA A 358 -33.41 -14.35 -9.03
CA ALA A 358 -33.52 -14.07 -10.46
C ALA A 358 -34.87 -14.56 -11.03
N ASP A 359 -35.33 -15.75 -10.63
CA ASP A 359 -36.64 -16.30 -11.02
C ASP A 359 -37.79 -15.42 -10.49
N HIS A 360 -37.68 -14.95 -9.24
CA HIS A 360 -38.64 -14.00 -8.67
C HIS A 360 -38.66 -12.68 -9.44
N LEU A 361 -37.47 -12.11 -9.72
CA LEU A 361 -37.37 -10.88 -10.51
C LEU A 361 -37.98 -11.06 -11.90
N ALA A 362 -37.65 -12.14 -12.60
CA ALA A 362 -38.23 -12.44 -13.92
C ALA A 362 -39.77 -12.49 -13.86
N THR A 363 -40.33 -13.18 -12.86
CA THR A 363 -41.78 -13.25 -12.64
C THR A 363 -42.40 -11.86 -12.40
N GLU A 364 -41.75 -11.00 -11.62
CA GLU A 364 -42.22 -9.63 -11.39
C GLU A 364 -42.13 -8.76 -12.66
N LEU A 365 -41.07 -8.92 -13.46
CA LEU A 365 -40.93 -8.21 -14.74
C LEU A 365 -41.97 -8.67 -15.78
N GLU A 366 -42.31 -9.96 -15.82
CA GLU A 366 -43.41 -10.46 -16.66
C GLU A 366 -44.75 -9.83 -16.28
N LYS A 367 -45.03 -9.65 -14.98
CA LYS A 367 -46.23 -8.93 -14.51
C LYS A 367 -46.25 -7.46 -14.93
N LEU A 368 -45.08 -6.87 -15.18
CA LEU A 368 -44.93 -5.53 -15.76
C LEU A 368 -44.92 -5.53 -17.30
N ASN A 369 -45.30 -6.66 -17.91
CA ASN A 369 -45.42 -6.85 -19.36
C ASN A 369 -44.09 -6.76 -20.13
N PHE A 370 -42.95 -7.03 -19.47
CA PHE A 370 -41.68 -7.24 -20.16
C PHE A 370 -41.60 -8.64 -20.78
N ILE A 371 -40.86 -8.77 -21.88
CA ILE A 371 -40.52 -10.06 -22.48
C ILE A 371 -39.20 -10.54 -21.87
N ILE A 372 -39.20 -11.71 -21.24
CA ILE A 372 -38.00 -12.32 -20.66
C ILE A 372 -37.23 -13.09 -21.75
N MET A 373 -35.92 -12.89 -21.75
CA MET A 373 -34.98 -13.39 -22.77
C MET A 373 -33.94 -14.36 -22.19
N SER A 374 -33.85 -14.45 -20.86
CA SER A 374 -32.94 -15.35 -20.14
C SER A 374 -33.67 -16.61 -19.66
N ASP A 375 -32.94 -17.72 -19.54
CA ASP A 375 -33.48 -18.97 -18.99
C ASP A 375 -33.57 -18.90 -17.46
N GLY A 376 -34.65 -19.45 -16.88
CA GLY A 376 -34.87 -19.52 -15.43
C GLY A 376 -34.52 -20.88 -14.82
N ALA A 377 -34.82 -21.04 -13.52
CA ALA A 377 -34.73 -22.30 -12.77
C ALA A 377 -33.36 -23.01 -12.82
N GLY A 378 -32.28 -22.23 -12.96
CA GLY A 378 -30.91 -22.75 -13.05
C GLY A 378 -30.50 -23.26 -14.43
N GLY A 379 -31.29 -22.99 -15.47
CA GLY A 379 -30.93 -23.23 -16.88
C GLY A 379 -29.90 -22.25 -17.45
N GLY A 380 -29.67 -21.13 -16.76
CA GLY A 380 -28.67 -20.12 -17.10
C GLY A 380 -28.04 -19.47 -15.87
N LEU A 381 -27.29 -18.39 -16.09
CA LEU A 381 -26.73 -17.57 -15.00
C LEU A 381 -27.85 -16.89 -14.18
N PRO A 382 -27.61 -16.55 -12.89
CA PRO A 382 -28.57 -15.79 -12.09
C PRO A 382 -28.58 -14.32 -12.53
N LEU A 383 -29.25 -14.07 -13.65
CA LEU A 383 -29.47 -12.77 -14.24
C LEU A 383 -30.84 -12.77 -14.93
N VAL A 384 -31.38 -11.58 -15.16
CA VAL A 384 -32.61 -11.42 -15.95
C VAL A 384 -32.30 -10.54 -17.15
N ALA A 385 -32.33 -11.13 -18.34
CA ALA A 385 -32.29 -10.40 -19.61
C ALA A 385 -33.73 -10.22 -20.08
N TYR A 386 -34.12 -8.99 -20.43
CA TYR A 386 -35.51 -8.67 -20.74
C TYR A 386 -35.61 -7.49 -21.69
N ARG A 387 -36.77 -7.31 -22.30
CA ARG A 387 -37.03 -6.18 -23.22
C ARG A 387 -38.47 -5.73 -23.18
N LEU A 388 -38.73 -4.54 -23.72
CA LEU A 388 -40.09 -4.07 -23.91
C LEU A 388 -40.75 -4.80 -25.09
N PRO A 389 -42.06 -5.07 -25.02
CA PRO A 389 -42.82 -5.52 -26.17
C PRO A 389 -42.84 -4.42 -27.24
N SER A 390 -42.86 -4.84 -28.51
CA SER A 390 -42.94 -3.89 -29.63
C SER A 390 -44.24 -3.09 -29.57
N ASP A 391 -44.12 -1.76 -29.59
CA ASP A 391 -45.25 -0.83 -29.51
C ASP A 391 -44.89 0.47 -30.23
N GLU A 392 -45.47 0.68 -31.42
CA GLU A 392 -45.19 1.85 -32.26
C GLU A 392 -45.69 3.17 -31.66
N ASN A 393 -46.60 3.12 -30.67
CA ASN A 393 -47.13 4.31 -30.02
C ASN A 393 -46.34 4.72 -28.78
N ARG A 394 -45.43 3.86 -28.29
CA ARG A 394 -44.60 4.14 -27.12
C ARG A 394 -43.52 5.16 -27.47
N LEU A 395 -43.44 6.22 -26.67
CA LEU A 395 -42.53 7.34 -26.90
C LEU A 395 -41.12 7.15 -26.31
N TRP A 396 -40.95 6.11 -25.50
CA TRP A 396 -39.73 5.80 -24.75
C TRP A 396 -39.34 4.32 -24.96
N ASP A 397 -38.07 4.02 -24.79
CA ASP A 397 -37.49 2.68 -24.98
C ASP A 397 -36.66 2.23 -23.76
N GLU A 398 -35.96 1.11 -23.90
CA GLU A 398 -35.11 0.54 -22.86
C GLU A 398 -34.04 1.53 -22.36
N TYR A 399 -33.51 2.40 -23.23
CA TYR A 399 -32.49 3.39 -22.85
C TYR A 399 -33.07 4.50 -21.99
N ALA A 400 -34.29 4.96 -22.31
CA ALA A 400 -34.99 5.94 -21.49
C ALA A 400 -35.30 5.38 -20.09
N LEU A 401 -35.77 4.13 -20.01
CA LEU A 401 -36.04 3.45 -18.75
C LEU A 401 -34.77 3.31 -17.89
N ALA A 402 -33.66 2.86 -18.49
CA ALA A 402 -32.37 2.76 -17.80
C ALA A 402 -31.93 4.11 -17.20
N HIS A 403 -32.16 5.20 -17.95
CA HIS A 403 -31.79 6.54 -17.51
C HIS A 403 -32.65 7.06 -16.34
N VAL A 404 -33.96 6.80 -16.33
CA VAL A 404 -34.82 7.15 -15.17
C VAL A 404 -34.42 6.36 -13.94
N LEU A 405 -34.16 5.06 -14.09
CA LEU A 405 -33.70 4.19 -12.98
C LEU A 405 -32.37 4.68 -12.39
N ARG A 406 -31.49 5.26 -13.20
CA ARG A 406 -30.23 5.86 -12.75
C ARG A 406 -30.42 7.02 -11.77
N GLN A 407 -31.56 7.72 -11.80
CA GLN A 407 -31.87 8.79 -10.83
C GLN A 407 -32.06 8.26 -9.39
N ARG A 408 -32.39 6.96 -9.25
CA ARG A 408 -32.43 6.25 -7.96
C ARG A 408 -31.11 5.51 -7.65
N GLY A 409 -30.05 5.73 -8.45
CA GLY A 409 -28.75 5.11 -8.29
C GLY A 409 -28.57 3.76 -8.99
N TRP A 410 -29.65 3.16 -9.52
CA TRP A 410 -29.57 1.87 -10.23
C TRP A 410 -28.78 1.98 -11.52
N VAL A 411 -27.81 1.08 -11.73
CA VAL A 411 -27.09 0.96 -13.00
C VAL A 411 -27.56 -0.29 -13.72
N ILE A 412 -28.53 -0.11 -14.62
CA ILE A 412 -29.06 -1.19 -15.45
C ILE A 412 -28.73 -0.87 -16.91
N PRO A 413 -27.93 -1.70 -17.59
CA PRO A 413 -27.55 -1.47 -18.98
C PRO A 413 -28.74 -1.72 -19.90
N ALA A 414 -28.95 -0.79 -20.83
CA ALA A 414 -29.71 -1.02 -22.06
C ALA A 414 -28.72 -1.11 -23.23
N TYR A 415 -28.92 -2.07 -24.12
CA TYR A 415 -28.03 -2.35 -25.24
C TYR A 415 -28.76 -3.06 -26.39
N THR A 416 -28.09 -3.09 -27.54
CA THR A 416 -28.57 -3.81 -28.72
C THR A 416 -27.97 -5.21 -28.75
N MET A 417 -28.78 -6.20 -29.09
CA MET A 417 -28.37 -7.59 -29.20
C MET A 417 -27.33 -7.82 -30.32
N ALA A 418 -26.65 -8.96 -30.26
CA ALA A 418 -25.66 -9.35 -31.27
C ALA A 418 -26.21 -9.30 -32.72
N PRO A 419 -25.33 -9.17 -33.74
CA PRO A 419 -25.74 -9.02 -35.13
C PRO A 419 -26.69 -10.12 -35.60
N HIS A 420 -27.52 -9.78 -36.60
CA HIS A 420 -28.58 -10.63 -37.16
C HIS A 420 -29.75 -10.94 -36.19
N SER A 421 -29.83 -10.15 -35.12
CA SER A 421 -30.97 -10.15 -34.17
C SER A 421 -31.82 -8.88 -34.32
N ASN A 422 -32.07 -8.39 -35.55
CA ASN A 422 -32.91 -7.22 -35.86
C ASN A 422 -32.73 -5.96 -35.00
N GLN A 423 -31.50 -5.68 -34.56
CA GLN A 423 -31.20 -4.57 -33.65
C GLN A 423 -32.10 -4.55 -32.40
N LEU A 424 -32.44 -5.74 -31.89
CA LEU A 424 -33.24 -5.90 -30.68
C LEU A 424 -32.60 -5.15 -29.51
N LYS A 425 -33.30 -4.14 -29.01
CA LYS A 425 -32.97 -3.44 -27.77
C LYS A 425 -33.41 -4.30 -26.60
N MET A 426 -32.57 -4.36 -25.58
CA MET A 426 -32.81 -5.14 -24.38
C MET A 426 -32.09 -4.53 -23.17
N MET A 427 -32.49 -4.98 -21.99
CA MET A 427 -31.88 -4.66 -20.71
C MET A 427 -31.41 -5.94 -20.02
N ARG A 428 -30.51 -5.81 -19.05
CA ARG A 428 -30.04 -6.94 -18.25
C ARG A 428 -29.78 -6.55 -16.81
N ILE A 429 -30.22 -7.39 -15.89
CA ILE A 429 -29.90 -7.26 -14.46
C ILE A 429 -29.11 -8.49 -14.04
N VAL A 430 -27.87 -8.28 -13.60
CA VAL A 430 -27.03 -9.34 -13.05
C VAL A 430 -27.19 -9.37 -11.54
N LEU A 431 -27.52 -10.54 -10.98
CA LEU A 431 -27.66 -10.72 -9.55
C LEU A 431 -26.36 -11.32 -8.99
N ARG A 432 -25.74 -10.59 -8.07
CA ARG A 432 -24.52 -11.00 -7.37
C ARG A 432 -24.82 -11.31 -5.91
N GLU A 433 -23.86 -11.90 -5.21
CA GLU A 433 -23.97 -12.35 -3.81
C GLU A 433 -24.61 -11.32 -2.87
N ASP A 434 -24.32 -10.04 -3.08
CA ASP A 434 -24.79 -8.90 -2.29
C ASP A 434 -26.19 -8.39 -2.68
N PHE A 435 -26.90 -9.03 -3.61
CA PHE A 435 -28.23 -8.65 -4.07
C PHE A 435 -29.33 -9.48 -3.40
N SER A 436 -29.85 -8.95 -2.28
CA SER A 436 -30.88 -9.61 -1.49
C SER A 436 -32.28 -9.57 -2.12
N MET A 437 -33.18 -10.44 -1.65
CA MET A 437 -34.60 -10.45 -2.04
C MET A 437 -35.29 -9.11 -1.73
N ASP A 438 -34.97 -8.49 -0.60
CA ASP A 438 -35.52 -7.17 -0.24
C ASP A 438 -35.10 -6.10 -1.25
N ARG A 439 -33.81 -6.06 -1.60
CA ARG A 439 -33.29 -5.17 -2.64
C ARG A 439 -33.92 -5.42 -4.00
N CYS A 440 -34.21 -6.69 -4.33
CA CYS A 440 -34.96 -7.07 -5.52
C CYS A 440 -36.37 -6.45 -5.53
N ASN A 441 -37.10 -6.52 -4.42
CA ASN A 441 -38.44 -5.94 -4.32
C ASN A 441 -38.41 -4.41 -4.43
N VAL A 442 -37.43 -3.74 -3.81
CA VAL A 442 -37.23 -2.29 -3.97
C VAL A 442 -36.97 -1.93 -5.44
N LEU A 443 -36.15 -2.71 -6.15
CA LEU A 443 -35.91 -2.49 -7.58
C LEU A 443 -37.20 -2.62 -8.40
N VAL A 444 -38.04 -3.62 -8.11
CA VAL A 444 -39.33 -3.80 -8.80
C VAL A 444 -40.25 -2.59 -8.58
N GLU A 445 -40.33 -2.05 -7.37
CA GLU A 445 -41.10 -0.83 -7.09
C GLU A 445 -40.53 0.40 -7.81
N ASP A 446 -39.20 0.53 -7.85
CA ASP A 446 -38.54 1.61 -8.59
C ASP A 446 -38.73 1.48 -10.11
N MET A 447 -38.84 0.26 -10.65
CA MET A 447 -39.23 0.05 -12.05
C MET A 447 -40.67 0.48 -12.32
N LYS A 448 -41.62 0.11 -11.46
CA LYS A 448 -43.03 0.57 -11.58
C LYS A 448 -43.10 2.10 -11.58
N MET A 449 -42.36 2.73 -10.66
CA MET A 449 -42.26 4.19 -10.56
C MET A 449 -41.64 4.80 -11.81
N ALA A 450 -40.54 4.24 -12.33
CA ALA A 450 -39.87 4.74 -13.52
C ALA A 450 -40.74 4.63 -14.77
N MET A 451 -41.43 3.49 -14.96
CA MET A 451 -42.38 3.29 -16.05
C MET A 451 -43.55 4.29 -15.97
N LYS A 452 -44.17 4.42 -14.79
CA LYS A 452 -45.25 5.39 -14.59
C LYS A 452 -44.81 6.82 -14.88
N THR A 453 -43.61 7.20 -14.44
CA THR A 453 -43.04 8.52 -14.71
C THR A 453 -42.92 8.78 -16.22
N LEU A 454 -42.42 7.79 -16.97
CA LEU A 454 -42.28 7.89 -18.43
C LEU A 454 -43.63 7.89 -19.15
N GLU A 455 -44.65 7.21 -18.63
CA GLU A 455 -46.01 7.20 -19.18
C GLU A 455 -46.75 8.52 -18.97
N GLU A 456 -46.49 9.22 -17.85
CA GLU A 456 -47.11 10.51 -17.53
C GLU A 456 -46.42 11.71 -18.22
N MET A 457 -45.22 11.53 -18.75
CA MET A 457 -44.50 12.58 -19.50
C MET A 457 -45.14 12.83 -20.87
N ASP A 458 -45.33 14.11 -21.22
CA ASP A 458 -45.77 14.48 -22.57
C ASP A 458 -44.67 14.24 -23.63
N ARG A 459 -45.06 14.18 -24.91
CA ARG A 459 -44.15 13.91 -26.03
C ARG A 459 -42.98 14.91 -26.07
N ALA A 460 -43.22 16.18 -25.77
CA ALA A 460 -42.17 17.20 -25.81
C ALA A 460 -41.15 17.00 -24.69
N MET A 461 -41.60 16.63 -23.49
CA MET A 461 -40.74 16.29 -22.36
C MET A 461 -39.93 15.02 -22.64
N ILE A 462 -40.53 13.97 -23.19
CA ILE A 462 -39.80 12.73 -23.53
C ILE A 462 -38.73 13.01 -24.59
N GLU A 463 -39.06 13.76 -25.64
CA GLU A 463 -38.09 14.14 -26.69
C GLU A 463 -36.97 15.04 -26.14
N GLN A 464 -37.27 15.93 -25.19
CA GLN A 464 -36.26 16.76 -24.54
C GLN A 464 -35.38 15.93 -23.60
N TYR A 465 -35.98 15.01 -22.85
CA TYR A 465 -35.34 14.10 -21.93
C TYR A 465 -34.35 13.19 -22.68
N ILE A 466 -34.80 12.48 -23.73
CA ILE A 466 -33.93 11.66 -24.59
C ILE A 466 -32.76 12.48 -25.17
N ARG A 467 -33.01 13.73 -25.61
CA ARG A 467 -31.95 14.63 -26.11
C ARG A 467 -30.94 15.05 -25.03
N HIS A 468 -31.37 15.24 -23.78
CA HIS A 468 -30.50 15.64 -22.67
C HIS A 468 -29.77 14.45 -22.06
N SER A 469 -30.40 13.28 -21.97
CA SER A 469 -29.76 12.04 -21.55
C SER A 469 -28.59 11.66 -22.45
N GLY A 470 -28.69 11.92 -23.76
CA GLY A 470 -27.56 11.77 -24.70
C GLY A 470 -26.44 12.80 -24.56
N ARG A 471 -26.66 13.89 -23.79
CA ARG A 471 -25.66 14.95 -23.51
C ARG A 471 -25.05 14.86 -22.10
N HIS A 472 -25.74 14.21 -21.15
CA HIS A 472 -25.34 14.13 -19.72
C HIS A 472 -24.59 12.85 -19.33
N SER A 473 -24.46 11.86 -20.23
CA SER A 473 -23.27 11.00 -20.19
C SER A 473 -22.08 11.94 -20.37
N LEU A 474 -21.22 12.07 -19.35
CA LEU A 474 -20.06 12.98 -19.30
C LEU A 474 -19.52 13.35 -20.68
N SER A 475 -19.23 14.64 -20.85
CA SER A 475 -18.67 15.33 -22.02
C SER A 475 -17.30 14.81 -22.52
N GLY A 476 -17.03 13.51 -22.41
CA GLY A 476 -16.06 12.81 -23.25
C GLY A 476 -16.55 12.85 -24.69
N LYS A 477 -16.11 13.85 -25.46
CA LYS A 477 -16.19 13.85 -26.92
C LYS A 477 -15.65 12.49 -27.42
N PRO A 478 -16.48 11.62 -28.00
CA PRO A 478 -16.13 10.21 -28.23
C PRO A 478 -15.44 9.97 -29.58
N ASP A 479 -14.97 11.03 -30.24
CA ASP A 479 -14.04 10.91 -31.35
C ASP A 479 -12.61 11.06 -30.83
N HIS A 480 -11.87 9.96 -30.78
CA HIS A 480 -10.43 10.07 -30.90
C HIS A 480 -10.15 10.63 -32.30
N PRO A 481 -9.55 11.82 -32.44
CA PRO A 481 -9.49 12.53 -33.72
C PRO A 481 -8.71 11.79 -34.83
N VAL A 482 -8.00 10.72 -34.47
CA VAL A 482 -7.09 9.98 -35.36
C VAL A 482 -7.65 8.64 -35.86
N TYR A 483 -8.62 8.02 -35.16
CA TYR A 483 -9.06 6.65 -35.49
C TYR A 483 -10.58 6.44 -35.61
N PRO A 484 -11.35 7.35 -36.23
CA PRO A 484 -12.78 7.15 -36.43
C PRO A 484 -13.08 6.03 -37.45
N GLY A 485 -14.18 5.30 -37.24
CA GLY A 485 -14.78 4.41 -38.25
C GLY A 485 -14.00 3.15 -38.55
N GLU A 486 -13.54 2.41 -37.53
CA GLU A 486 -12.89 1.14 -37.77
C GLU A 486 -13.88 0.13 -38.38
N LYS A 487 -13.41 -0.75 -39.28
CA LYS A 487 -14.28 -1.68 -40.01
C LYS A 487 -14.02 -3.16 -39.71
N HIS A 488 -13.24 -3.45 -38.67
CA HIS A 488 -12.59 -4.76 -38.52
C HIS A 488 -13.10 -5.59 -37.33
N SER A 489 -13.56 -4.96 -36.23
CA SER A 489 -14.28 -5.67 -35.15
C SER A 489 -15.72 -6.00 -35.57
N LEU A 490 -16.44 -6.86 -34.82
CA LEU A 490 -17.87 -7.02 -35.06
C LEU A 490 -18.61 -5.70 -34.88
N GLN A 491 -18.24 -4.90 -33.88
CA GLN A 491 -18.75 -3.55 -33.72
C GLN A 491 -18.54 -2.75 -35.03
N GLY A 492 -17.36 -2.82 -35.66
CA GLY A 492 -17.03 -1.99 -36.85
C GLY A 492 -17.66 -2.49 -38.15
N LYS A 493 -17.91 -3.80 -38.21
CA LYS A 493 -18.58 -4.46 -39.33
C LYS A 493 -20.11 -4.32 -39.26
N THR A 494 -20.68 -4.26 -38.04
CA THR A 494 -22.12 -4.50 -37.83
C THR A 494 -22.81 -3.56 -36.82
N GLY A 495 -22.05 -2.75 -36.08
CA GLY A 495 -22.55 -1.90 -34.99
C GLY A 495 -22.81 -2.63 -33.65
N LYS A 496 -22.34 -3.89 -33.49
CA LYS A 496 -22.53 -4.70 -32.27
C LYS A 496 -22.01 -4.00 -31.01
N THR A 497 -22.89 -3.66 -30.07
CA THR A 497 -22.47 -3.08 -28.79
C THR A 497 -22.23 -4.13 -27.70
N HIS A 498 -21.04 -4.18 -27.07
CA HIS A 498 -20.80 -5.10 -25.94
C HIS A 498 -21.51 -4.64 -24.66
N ALA A 499 -22.39 -5.49 -24.14
CA ALA A 499 -23.15 -5.27 -22.91
C ALA A 499 -22.32 -5.43 -21.62
N ALA A 500 -21.27 -4.62 -21.46
CA ALA A 500 -20.61 -4.28 -20.19
C ALA A 500 -19.50 -3.27 -20.50
N GLY A 501 -19.81 -2.00 -20.30
CA GLY A 501 -18.96 -0.84 -20.58
C GLY A 501 -19.41 -0.15 -21.87
N GLY A 502 -19.84 1.11 -21.73
CA GLY A 502 -20.21 1.95 -22.87
C GLY A 502 -19.09 2.00 -23.90
N GLU A 503 -19.48 1.94 -25.17
CA GLU A 503 -18.56 1.96 -26.30
C GLU A 503 -18.27 3.37 -26.80
N ALA A 504 -17.00 3.60 -27.17
CA ALA A 504 -16.56 4.17 -28.45
C ALA A 504 -15.04 3.93 -28.63
N TYR A 505 -14.51 4.12 -29.84
CA TYR A 505 -13.52 3.28 -30.53
C TYR A 505 -12.07 3.77 -30.76
N VAL A 506 -11.12 2.79 -30.78
CA VAL A 506 -9.96 2.52 -31.70
C VAL A 506 -8.81 3.57 -31.81
N ASN A 507 -7.57 3.34 -32.32
CA ASN A 507 -6.51 2.32 -32.20
C ASN A 507 -5.20 2.77 -32.95
N THR A 508 -4.04 2.85 -32.26
CA THR A 508 -2.63 2.46 -32.64
C THR A 508 -1.53 3.33 -33.30
N MET A 509 -0.31 3.13 -32.72
CA MET A 509 1.11 3.19 -33.19
C MET A 509 1.94 4.46 -32.84
N GLU A 510 3.17 4.48 -32.27
CA GLU A 510 4.36 3.58 -32.18
C GLU A 510 5.24 3.94 -30.92
N LEU A 511 5.73 3.00 -30.08
CA LEU A 511 7.03 2.25 -29.99
C LEU A 511 8.15 2.81 -29.02
N TRP A 512 8.50 1.98 -28.01
CA TRP A 512 9.75 1.69 -27.24
C TRP A 512 10.61 2.76 -26.54
N THR A 513 10.90 2.52 -25.25
CA THR A 513 12.23 2.12 -24.69
C THR A 513 12.24 2.26 -23.16
N LEU A 514 12.33 1.17 -22.37
CA LEU A 514 12.80 1.21 -20.96
C LEU A 514 12.96 -0.20 -20.40
N LEU A 515 14.17 -0.75 -20.49
CA LEU A 515 14.51 -2.08 -19.98
C LEU A 515 15.99 -2.08 -19.59
N TRP A 516 16.37 -1.33 -18.54
CA TRP A 516 17.77 -1.31 -18.06
C TRP A 516 17.99 -0.89 -16.59
N LEU A 517 17.08 -1.20 -15.66
CA LEU A 517 17.27 -0.84 -14.24
C LEU A 517 16.71 -1.91 -13.27
N LEU A 518 17.16 -3.17 -13.37
CA LEU A 518 16.87 -4.23 -12.39
C LEU A 518 18.16 -4.92 -11.93
N ALA A 519 18.97 -4.21 -11.16
CA ALA A 519 20.08 -4.80 -10.42
C ALA A 519 20.42 -3.96 -9.18
N ALA A 520 19.56 -4.00 -8.16
CA ALA A 520 19.91 -3.80 -6.74
C ALA A 520 18.62 -3.82 -5.88
N THR A 521 18.10 -4.99 -5.51
CA THR A 521 17.08 -5.09 -4.44
C THR A 521 17.75 -5.57 -3.17
N ARG A 522 17.98 -4.63 -2.23
CA ARG A 522 18.29 -4.92 -0.82
C ARG A 522 17.01 -5.37 -0.11
N HIS A 523 17.15 -6.31 0.83
CA HIS A 523 16.07 -6.78 1.70
C HIS A 523 15.42 -5.58 2.44
N VAL A 524 14.09 -5.47 2.40
CA VAL A 524 13.33 -4.50 3.19
C VAL A 524 12.94 -5.17 4.51
N GLN A 525 13.64 -4.84 5.58
CA GLN A 525 13.25 -5.14 6.97
C GLN A 525 12.20 -4.12 7.40
N ALA A 526 11.13 -4.53 8.09
CA ALA A 526 10.13 -3.60 8.62
C ALA A 526 10.77 -2.81 9.77
N LYS A 527 10.98 -1.50 9.57
CA LYS A 527 11.66 -0.58 10.49
C LYS A 527 10.65 0.36 11.16
N ALA A 528 10.81 0.63 12.46
CA ALA A 528 10.00 1.63 13.17
C ALA A 528 10.84 2.51 14.11
N VAL A 529 10.35 3.71 14.37
CA VAL A 529 10.95 4.69 15.27
C VAL A 529 9.97 5.08 16.35
N PHE A 530 10.39 4.94 17.61
CA PHE A 530 9.61 5.26 18.79
C PHE A 530 10.16 6.50 19.48
N ALA A 531 9.34 7.14 20.32
CA ALA A 531 9.83 8.07 21.32
C ALA A 531 9.34 7.65 22.70
N HIS A 532 10.24 7.58 23.67
CA HIS A 532 9.88 7.26 25.04
C HIS A 532 9.09 8.42 25.66
N PHE A 533 8.04 8.12 26.42
CA PHE A 533 7.14 9.14 26.93
C PHE A 533 6.94 8.94 28.43
N MET A 534 7.37 9.90 29.23
CA MET A 534 7.20 9.91 30.69
C MET A 534 5.74 10.20 31.04
N VAL A 535 4.98 9.16 31.40
CA VAL A 535 3.55 9.30 31.75
C VAL A 535 3.34 10.19 32.97
N ALA A 536 4.29 10.17 33.91
CA ALA A 536 4.28 11.04 35.10
C ALA A 536 4.31 12.54 34.76
N ASN A 537 4.85 12.93 33.61
CA ASN A 537 4.89 14.32 33.15
C ASN A 537 3.62 14.72 32.37
N ALA A 538 2.62 13.84 32.28
CA ALA A 538 1.35 14.09 31.60
C ALA A 538 0.14 14.12 32.55
N ILE A 539 0.36 14.33 33.85
CA ILE A 539 -0.72 14.36 34.86
C ILE A 539 -1.75 15.46 34.55
N ASN A 540 -1.33 16.59 33.97
CA ASN A 540 -2.23 17.69 33.60
C ASN A 540 -2.58 17.71 32.10
N PHE A 541 -2.17 16.70 31.33
CA PHE A 541 -2.47 16.67 29.90
C PHE A 541 -3.98 16.54 29.69
N THR A 542 -4.51 17.40 28.82
CA THR A 542 -5.86 17.25 28.29
C THR A 542 -5.82 16.39 27.02
N GLN A 543 -6.98 15.95 26.54
CA GLN A 543 -7.06 15.31 25.21
C GLN A 543 -6.54 16.23 24.08
N GLU A 544 -6.63 17.55 24.24
CA GLU A 544 -6.07 18.52 23.28
C GLU A 544 -4.54 18.52 23.35
N THR A 545 -3.96 18.52 24.56
CA THR A 545 -2.51 18.40 24.77
C THR A 545 -1.98 17.11 24.13
N TRP A 546 -2.63 15.96 24.40
CA TRP A 546 -2.31 14.69 23.74
C TRP A 546 -2.42 14.76 22.21
N THR A 547 -3.43 15.45 21.69
CA THR A 547 -3.63 15.60 20.24
C THR A 547 -2.47 16.39 19.62
N ASN A 548 -2.05 17.49 20.25
CA ASN A 548 -0.95 18.33 19.78
C ASN A 548 0.38 17.57 19.78
N ASP A 549 0.65 16.83 20.85
CA ASP A 549 1.87 16.02 20.96
C ASP A 549 1.89 14.87 19.93
N ILE A 550 0.76 14.18 19.73
CA ILE A 550 0.64 13.14 18.70
C ILE A 550 0.84 13.72 17.30
N PHE A 551 0.26 14.87 16.99
CA PHE A 551 0.48 15.53 15.70
C PHE A 551 1.93 15.97 15.51
N ALA A 552 2.58 16.47 16.55
CA ALA A 552 4.00 16.82 16.48
C ALA A 552 4.88 15.58 16.26
N ALA A 553 4.53 14.43 16.87
CA ALA A 553 5.25 13.18 16.67
C ALA A 553 5.04 12.60 15.27
N GLN A 554 3.80 12.64 14.76
CA GLN A 554 3.48 12.26 13.38
C GLN A 554 4.17 13.16 12.37
N ALA A 555 4.21 14.48 12.62
CA ALA A 555 4.93 15.44 11.79
C ALA A 555 6.45 15.20 11.79
N ALA A 556 6.98 14.59 12.85
CA ALA A 556 8.36 14.14 12.95
C ALA A 556 8.58 12.70 12.39
N HIS A 557 7.53 12.03 11.89
CA HIS A 557 7.55 10.65 11.37
C HIS A 557 7.84 9.55 12.41
N ILE A 558 7.59 9.84 13.69
CA ILE A 558 7.64 8.85 14.78
C ILE A 558 6.38 7.96 14.68
N ASP A 559 6.55 6.64 14.86
CA ASP A 559 5.46 5.67 14.68
C ASP A 559 4.65 5.45 15.96
N ALA A 560 5.31 5.49 17.12
CA ALA A 560 4.67 5.23 18.39
C ALA A 560 5.34 5.93 19.59
N PHE A 561 4.57 6.10 20.67
CA PHE A 561 5.12 6.41 21.99
C PHE A 561 5.31 5.14 22.84
N ALA A 562 6.47 5.00 23.45
CA ALA A 562 6.74 4.03 24.51
C ALA A 562 6.36 4.67 25.85
N LEU A 563 5.20 4.31 26.39
CA LEU A 563 4.62 4.95 27.58
C LEU A 563 5.30 4.42 28.84
N ASN A 564 6.26 5.19 29.36
CA ASN A 564 6.99 4.92 30.59
C ASN A 564 6.07 5.08 31.81
N LEU A 565 5.77 3.95 32.45
CA LEU A 565 4.88 3.87 33.59
C LEU A 565 5.66 3.51 34.86
N GLY A 566 5.71 4.45 35.80
CA GLY A 566 6.27 4.23 37.14
C GLY A 566 5.30 3.55 38.10
N TYR A 567 5.81 2.63 38.91
CA TYR A 567 5.00 1.97 39.94
C TYR A 567 4.47 2.99 40.96
N GLY A 568 3.19 2.85 41.33
CA GLY A 568 2.55 3.72 42.32
C GLY A 568 2.10 5.08 41.80
N LEU A 569 2.23 5.37 40.50
CA LEU A 569 1.65 6.57 39.89
C LEU A 569 0.13 6.57 40.06
N HIS A 570 -0.42 7.48 40.87
CA HIS A 570 -1.86 7.55 41.08
C HIS A 570 -2.59 8.03 39.82
N ASN A 571 -3.76 7.44 39.55
CA ASN A 571 -4.62 7.78 38.40
C ASN A 571 -4.01 7.57 37.01
N TYR A 572 -3.00 6.70 36.86
CA TYR A 572 -2.42 6.39 35.55
C TYR A 572 -3.46 5.92 34.53
N GLU A 573 -4.52 5.23 34.97
CA GLU A 573 -5.60 4.77 34.10
C GLU A 573 -6.31 5.91 33.37
N LEU A 574 -6.52 7.06 34.03
CA LEU A 574 -7.15 8.21 33.37
C LEU A 574 -6.24 8.76 32.26
N ILE A 575 -4.94 8.87 32.56
CA ILE A 575 -3.94 9.36 31.62
C ILE A 575 -3.83 8.42 30.41
N LEU A 576 -3.72 7.11 30.66
CA LEU A 576 -3.62 6.10 29.60
C LEU A 576 -4.92 6.03 28.77
N ASN A 577 -6.09 6.10 29.39
CA ASN A 577 -7.36 6.10 28.66
C ASN A 577 -7.48 7.30 27.71
N ASP A 578 -7.12 8.50 28.16
CA ASP A 578 -7.09 9.67 27.29
C ASP A 578 -6.06 9.52 26.16
N ALA A 579 -4.84 9.08 26.49
CA ALA A 579 -3.77 8.85 25.52
C ALA A 579 -4.19 7.86 24.42
N PHE A 580 -4.64 6.65 24.79
CA PHE A 580 -5.07 5.62 23.83
C PHE A 580 -6.33 6.03 23.05
N THR A 581 -7.25 6.78 23.67
CA THR A 581 -8.43 7.32 22.97
C THR A 581 -8.04 8.30 21.89
N VAL A 582 -7.13 9.24 22.18
CA VAL A 582 -6.66 10.22 21.22
C VAL A 582 -5.80 9.56 20.14
N ALA A 583 -4.94 8.61 20.52
CA ALA A 583 -4.13 7.84 19.58
C ALA A 583 -4.99 7.06 18.58
N HIS A 584 -6.05 6.39 19.06
CA HIS A 584 -6.99 5.69 18.20
C HIS A 584 -7.67 6.63 17.19
N ARG A 585 -8.16 7.79 17.65
CA ARG A 585 -8.82 8.79 16.78
C ARG A 585 -7.89 9.35 15.71
N ASN A 586 -6.60 9.43 15.99
CA ASN A 586 -5.60 10.04 15.10
C ASN A 586 -4.70 9.02 14.37
N ASN A 587 -5.02 7.72 14.45
CA ASN A 587 -4.25 6.63 13.86
C ASN A 587 -2.74 6.67 14.25
N PHE A 588 -2.47 6.96 15.52
CA PHE A 588 -1.14 6.91 16.11
C PHE A 588 -1.01 5.69 17.02
N LYS A 589 0.22 5.20 17.23
CA LYS A 589 0.45 3.99 18.02
C LYS A 589 1.10 4.29 19.37
N MET A 590 0.87 3.41 20.34
CA MET A 590 1.45 3.48 21.67
C MET A 590 1.73 2.08 22.18
N PHE A 591 2.74 1.90 23.03
CA PHE A 591 2.95 0.66 23.75
C PHE A 591 3.46 0.93 25.17
N LEU A 592 3.31 -0.05 26.05
CA LEU A 592 3.66 0.07 27.46
C LEU A 592 5.15 -0.17 27.67
N SER A 593 5.78 0.72 28.43
CA SER A 593 7.14 0.57 28.96
C SER A 593 7.10 0.68 30.47
N PHE A 594 7.43 -0.39 31.20
CA PHE A 594 7.37 -0.36 32.67
C PHE A 594 8.68 0.17 33.25
N ASP A 595 8.62 1.23 34.06
CA ASP A 595 9.78 1.73 34.79
C ASP A 595 10.06 0.85 36.01
N MET A 596 11.17 0.12 35.92
CA MET A 596 11.66 -0.82 36.93
C MET A 596 13.01 -0.38 37.52
N GLY A 597 13.31 0.93 37.43
CA GLY A 597 14.50 1.55 38.01
C GLY A 597 14.59 1.43 39.54
N GLN A 598 15.75 1.77 40.10
CA GLN A 598 16.17 1.42 41.48
C GLN A 598 15.08 1.60 42.55
N GLY A 599 14.57 0.48 43.06
CA GLY A 599 13.62 0.41 44.17
C GLY A 599 12.16 0.18 43.78
N SER A 600 11.81 0.26 42.50
CA SER A 600 10.47 -0.06 41.99
C SER A 600 10.22 -1.58 42.07
N GLN A 601 9.23 -2.00 42.86
CA GLN A 601 8.80 -3.40 42.99
C GLN A 601 7.41 -3.57 42.39
N TRP A 602 7.35 -3.67 41.07
CA TRP A 602 6.10 -4.00 40.38
C TRP A 602 5.61 -5.40 40.77
N PRO A 603 4.36 -5.54 41.24
CA PRO A 603 3.69 -6.83 41.34
C PRO A 603 3.40 -7.40 39.94
N ALA A 604 3.61 -8.71 39.75
CA ALA A 604 3.35 -9.35 38.46
C ALA A 604 1.89 -9.22 38.02
N ASP A 605 0.95 -9.32 38.96
CA ASP A 605 -0.49 -9.21 38.73
C ASP A 605 -0.88 -7.80 38.26
N GLU A 606 -0.20 -6.75 38.75
CA GLU A 606 -0.43 -5.38 38.30
C GLU A 606 0.09 -5.16 36.88
N ILE A 607 1.29 -5.67 36.55
CA ILE A 607 1.81 -5.64 35.17
C ILE A 607 0.84 -6.35 34.21
N VAL A 608 0.40 -7.55 34.58
CA VAL A 608 -0.57 -8.34 33.81
C VAL A 608 -1.86 -7.55 33.61
N HIS A 609 -2.39 -6.94 34.67
CA HIS A 609 -3.61 -6.14 34.60
C HIS A 609 -3.49 -4.99 33.60
N VAL A 610 -2.37 -4.25 33.64
CA VAL A 610 -2.16 -3.12 32.72
C VAL A 610 -2.00 -3.61 31.28
N ILE A 611 -1.22 -4.67 31.04
CA ILE A 611 -1.06 -5.24 29.69
C ILE A 611 -2.42 -5.69 29.14
N ASP A 612 -3.16 -6.52 29.87
CA ASP A 612 -4.43 -7.07 29.38
C ASP A 612 -5.50 -5.99 29.16
N THR A 613 -5.41 -4.86 29.86
CA THR A 613 -6.34 -3.73 29.69
C THR A 613 -6.13 -2.99 28.37
N TYR A 614 -4.88 -2.77 27.94
CA TYR A 614 -4.58 -1.88 26.81
C TYR A 614 -4.07 -2.60 25.55
N ALA A 615 -3.41 -3.76 25.68
CA ALA A 615 -2.67 -4.43 24.61
C ALA A 615 -3.54 -4.90 23.42
N THR A 616 -4.85 -5.05 23.61
CA THR A 616 -5.80 -5.47 22.57
C THR A 616 -6.35 -4.31 21.74
N GLY A 617 -6.06 -3.06 22.14
CA GLY A 617 -6.55 -1.87 21.46
C GLY A 617 -5.92 -1.68 20.07
N SER A 618 -6.68 -1.15 19.11
CA SER A 618 -6.17 -0.87 17.75
C SER A 618 -5.14 0.27 17.68
N ALA A 619 -5.04 1.08 18.73
CA ALA A 619 -3.97 2.07 18.90
C ALA A 619 -2.71 1.48 19.56
N TYR A 620 -2.73 0.22 19.97
CA TYR A 620 -1.56 -0.44 20.54
C TYR A 620 -0.57 -0.83 19.44
N TYR A 621 0.73 -0.57 19.64
CA TYR A 621 1.77 -0.96 18.69
C TYR A 621 2.04 -2.47 18.79
N LYS A 622 2.04 -3.13 17.65
CA LYS A 622 2.29 -4.57 17.56
C LYS A 622 3.53 -4.83 16.72
N HIS A 623 4.30 -5.82 17.14
CA HIS A 623 5.39 -6.37 16.35
C HIS A 623 4.86 -7.01 15.06
N HIS A 624 5.75 -7.31 14.10
CA HIS A 624 5.36 -7.78 12.76
C HIS A 624 4.65 -9.15 12.75
N ASP A 625 4.71 -9.89 13.87
CA ASP A 625 3.98 -11.14 14.12
C ASP A 625 2.61 -10.94 14.80
N ASP A 626 2.13 -9.69 14.85
CA ASP A 626 0.87 -9.24 15.48
C ASP A 626 0.83 -9.37 17.02
N LYS A 627 1.98 -9.57 17.68
CA LYS A 627 2.07 -9.53 19.14
C LYS A 627 2.21 -8.09 19.67
N PRO A 628 1.49 -7.70 20.74
CA PRO A 628 1.68 -6.41 21.40
C PRO A 628 3.13 -6.26 21.87
N LEU A 629 3.77 -5.13 21.53
CA LEU A 629 5.11 -4.84 22.03
C LEU A 629 5.04 -4.38 23.49
N VAL A 630 5.95 -4.86 24.33
CA VAL A 630 6.12 -4.42 25.72
C VAL A 630 7.61 -4.21 25.97
N SER A 631 7.97 -3.12 26.64
CA SER A 631 9.34 -2.86 27.07
C SER A 631 9.42 -2.52 28.55
N THR A 632 10.64 -2.26 29.03
CA THR A 632 10.91 -1.72 30.36
C THR A 632 11.98 -0.65 30.27
N PHE A 633 12.04 0.21 31.26
CA PHE A 633 13.26 0.91 31.64
C PHE A 633 13.87 0.17 32.84
N GLU A 634 15.09 -0.36 32.66
CA GLU A 634 15.77 -1.22 33.63
C GLU A 634 14.93 -2.42 34.14
N GLY A 635 15.35 -3.05 35.24
CA GLY A 635 14.62 -4.15 35.88
C GLY A 635 15.20 -5.54 35.68
N GLY A 636 16.44 -5.67 35.19
CA GLY A 636 17.08 -6.96 34.92
C GLY A 636 17.20 -7.88 36.14
N GLN A 637 17.28 -7.31 37.34
CA GLN A 637 17.22 -8.04 38.62
C GLN A 637 15.88 -8.77 38.85
N SER A 638 14.83 -8.31 38.18
CA SER A 638 13.47 -8.86 38.23
C SER A 638 13.17 -9.71 36.98
N ALA A 639 14.18 -10.14 36.22
CA ALA A 639 13.97 -10.95 35.01
C ALA A 639 13.12 -12.21 35.25
N ASP A 640 13.22 -12.83 36.43
CA ASP A 640 12.42 -13.99 36.79
C ASP A 640 10.92 -13.67 36.97
N LEU A 641 10.57 -12.44 37.38
CA LEU A 641 9.18 -11.97 37.50
C LEU A 641 8.43 -12.10 36.16
N TRP A 642 9.13 -11.84 35.05
CA TRP A 642 8.56 -11.87 33.72
C TRP A 642 8.16 -13.27 33.25
N LYS A 643 8.63 -14.34 33.92
CA LYS A 643 8.10 -15.70 33.73
C LYS A 643 6.66 -15.78 34.21
N ASP A 644 6.37 -15.21 35.37
CA ASP A 644 5.02 -15.17 35.95
C ASP A 644 4.12 -14.21 35.17
N VAL A 645 4.62 -13.05 34.74
CA VAL A 645 3.85 -12.12 33.88
C VAL A 645 3.45 -12.81 32.57
N ARG A 646 4.40 -13.44 31.86
CA ARG A 646 4.10 -14.17 30.62
C ARG A 646 3.16 -15.35 30.83
N HIS A 647 3.25 -16.03 31.98
CA HIS A 647 2.37 -17.16 32.28
C HIS A 647 0.93 -16.72 32.55
N ASN A 648 0.74 -15.56 33.18
CA ASN A 648 -0.56 -15.11 33.68
C ASN A 648 -1.27 -14.08 32.79
N ALA A 649 -0.56 -13.40 31.89
CA ALA A 649 -1.16 -12.49 30.91
C ALA A 649 -2.09 -13.24 29.94
N GLN A 650 -3.23 -12.65 29.61
CA GLN A 650 -4.15 -13.21 28.62
C GLN A 650 -3.64 -13.01 27.19
N SER A 651 -2.88 -11.93 26.95
CA SER A 651 -2.27 -11.62 25.66
C SER A 651 -0.85 -12.16 25.58
N ASP A 652 -0.53 -12.93 24.53
CA ASP A 652 0.87 -13.24 24.19
C ASP A 652 1.53 -11.96 23.63
N PHE A 653 2.63 -11.53 24.23
CA PHE A 653 3.28 -10.24 23.92
C PHE A 653 4.76 -10.42 23.52
N PHE A 654 5.25 -9.48 22.72
CA PHE A 654 6.64 -9.40 22.29
C PHE A 654 7.41 -8.50 23.26
N PHE A 655 8.41 -9.04 23.95
CA PHE A 655 9.08 -8.34 25.05
C PHE A 655 10.50 -7.92 24.70
N ILE A 656 10.75 -6.61 24.64
CA ILE A 656 12.06 -6.02 24.38
C ILE A 656 12.40 -5.07 25.53
N PRO A 657 12.95 -5.56 26.66
CA PRO A 657 13.31 -4.70 27.78
C PRO A 657 14.62 -3.95 27.53
N ASP A 658 14.77 -2.80 28.17
CA ASP A 658 16.08 -2.25 28.49
C ASP A 658 16.55 -2.87 29.82
N TRP A 659 17.60 -3.68 29.77
CA TRP A 659 18.29 -4.22 30.96
C TRP A 659 19.78 -3.88 30.92
N SER A 660 20.09 -2.64 30.51
CA SER A 660 21.46 -2.16 30.38
C SER A 660 22.32 -2.39 31.63
N SER A 661 21.77 -2.20 32.84
CA SER A 661 22.51 -2.44 34.08
C SER A 661 22.84 -3.92 34.37
N LEU A 662 22.15 -4.87 33.74
CA LEU A 662 22.44 -6.31 33.89
C LEU A 662 23.64 -6.74 33.05
N GLY A 663 23.96 -5.96 32.00
CA GLY A 663 24.99 -6.28 31.01
C GLY A 663 24.50 -7.21 29.90
N ILE A 664 25.08 -7.04 28.71
CA ILE A 664 24.62 -7.66 27.46
C ILE A 664 24.57 -9.19 27.55
N GLU A 665 25.62 -9.83 28.08
CA GLU A 665 25.70 -11.31 28.14
C GLU A 665 24.60 -11.91 29.02
N ALA A 666 24.39 -11.34 30.21
CA ALA A 666 23.37 -11.81 31.15
C ALA A 666 21.96 -11.47 30.68
N ALA A 667 21.75 -10.29 30.07
CA ALA A 667 20.45 -9.90 29.54
C ALA A 667 20.06 -10.75 28.31
N SER A 668 20.95 -10.91 27.33
CA SER A 668 20.68 -11.61 26.08
C SER A 668 20.42 -13.11 26.27
N SER A 669 21.02 -13.73 27.28
CA SER A 669 20.81 -15.16 27.58
C SER A 669 19.48 -15.46 28.29
N SER A 670 18.71 -14.44 28.67
CA SER A 670 17.44 -14.63 29.36
C SER A 670 16.38 -15.24 28.42
N PRO A 671 15.64 -16.28 28.86
CA PRO A 671 14.64 -16.95 28.01
C PRO A 671 13.30 -16.21 27.93
N VAL A 672 13.13 -15.13 28.70
CA VAL A 672 11.86 -14.37 28.74
C VAL A 672 11.83 -13.19 27.80
N ILE A 673 12.93 -12.88 27.10
CA ILE A 673 13.04 -11.74 26.19
C ILE A 673 12.96 -12.19 24.73
N ASP A 674 12.37 -11.36 23.89
CA ASP A 674 12.32 -11.56 22.44
C ASP A 674 13.33 -10.64 21.71
N GLY A 675 13.83 -9.61 22.39
CA GLY A 675 14.89 -8.71 21.93
C GLY A 675 15.48 -7.92 23.11
N LEU A 676 16.36 -6.97 22.83
CA LEU A 676 16.82 -6.00 23.84
C LEU A 676 16.78 -4.57 23.33
N MET A 677 16.55 -3.65 24.26
CA MET A 677 16.83 -2.23 24.11
C MET A 677 18.10 -1.91 24.90
N SER A 678 18.84 -0.92 24.44
CA SER A 678 19.92 -0.28 25.22
C SER A 678 19.45 1.10 25.67
N TRP A 679 19.85 1.54 26.87
CA TRP A 679 19.69 2.92 27.32
C TRP A 679 20.93 3.79 27.05
N HIS A 680 21.98 3.19 26.47
CA HIS A 680 23.27 3.84 26.28
C HIS A 680 23.29 4.74 25.03
N ALA A 681 22.61 5.88 25.10
CA ALA A 681 22.58 6.85 24.00
C ALA A 681 23.75 7.86 24.01
N TRP A 682 24.57 7.89 25.06
CA TRP A 682 25.56 8.94 25.32
C TRP A 682 26.98 8.42 25.47
N PRO A 683 28.00 9.21 25.06
CA PRO A 683 29.39 8.81 25.17
C PRO A 683 29.91 8.83 26.60
N THR A 684 30.92 8.00 26.87
CA THR A 684 31.65 8.04 28.13
C THR A 684 32.72 9.14 28.09
N GLY A 685 32.63 10.09 29.03
CA GLY A 685 33.59 11.18 29.14
C GLY A 685 33.53 12.15 27.94
N ALA A 686 34.67 12.77 27.63
CA ALA A 686 34.76 13.82 26.61
C ALA A 686 34.93 13.27 25.17
N HIS A 687 34.69 11.98 24.94
CA HIS A 687 34.81 11.37 23.61
C HIS A 687 33.53 11.57 22.79
N ASP A 688 33.64 11.48 21.47
CA ASP A 688 32.48 11.39 20.59
C ASP A 688 31.83 10.01 20.74
N MET A 689 30.54 9.92 20.43
CA MET A 689 29.80 8.66 20.52
C MET A 689 30.24 7.68 19.41
N ASN A 690 30.24 6.38 19.69
CA ASN A 690 30.56 5.34 18.71
C ASN A 690 29.55 4.19 18.77
N THR A 691 29.67 3.24 17.85
CA THR A 691 28.76 2.10 17.65
C THR A 691 29.14 0.84 18.42
N THR A 692 30.27 0.82 19.14
CA THR A 692 30.86 -0.42 19.71
C THR A 692 29.84 -1.20 20.54
N LEU A 693 29.15 -0.50 21.44
CA LEU A 693 28.17 -1.15 22.33
C LEU A 693 26.92 -1.60 21.56
N ASP A 694 26.46 -0.82 20.57
CA ASP A 694 25.34 -1.21 19.72
C ASP A 694 25.67 -2.49 18.92
N GLU A 695 26.89 -2.59 18.39
CA GLU A 695 27.40 -3.79 17.71
C GLU A 695 27.47 -4.99 18.65
N GLU A 696 27.86 -4.80 19.92
CA GLU A 696 27.84 -5.84 20.94
C GLU A 696 26.41 -6.33 21.23
N TYR A 697 25.42 -5.43 21.33
CA TYR A 697 24.00 -5.80 21.46
C TYR A 697 23.52 -6.61 20.25
N ILE A 698 23.76 -6.10 19.05
CA ILE A 698 23.38 -6.75 17.79
C ILE A 698 24.01 -8.15 17.70
N ALA A 699 25.29 -8.28 18.04
CA ALA A 699 26.00 -9.56 18.02
C ALA A 699 25.44 -10.55 19.06
N ALA A 700 25.16 -10.09 20.29
CA ALA A 700 24.66 -10.95 21.36
C ALA A 700 23.21 -11.41 21.16
N LEU A 701 22.41 -10.62 20.43
CA LEU A 701 21.02 -10.94 20.14
C LEU A 701 20.85 -12.01 19.07
N ASP A 702 21.89 -12.27 18.26
CA ASP A 702 21.94 -13.33 17.24
C ASP A 702 20.70 -13.35 16.33
N GLY A 703 20.36 -12.18 15.77
CA GLY A 703 19.21 -12.01 14.87
C GLY A 703 17.89 -11.68 15.55
N ARG A 704 17.82 -11.64 16.89
CA ARG A 704 16.69 -11.02 17.61
C ARG A 704 16.73 -9.48 17.48
N PRO A 705 15.58 -8.80 17.52
CA PRO A 705 15.49 -7.35 17.35
C PRO A 705 16.23 -6.58 18.44
N TYR A 706 16.90 -5.51 18.00
CA TYR A 706 17.55 -4.49 18.83
C TYR A 706 16.81 -3.17 18.68
N ILE A 707 16.40 -2.55 19.80
CA ILE A 707 15.97 -1.15 19.84
C ILE A 707 17.19 -0.30 20.13
N MET A 708 17.69 0.41 19.10
CA MET A 708 18.85 1.29 19.22
C MET A 708 18.46 2.65 19.82
N PRO A 709 19.15 3.12 20.87
CA PRO A 709 18.80 4.38 21.52
C PRO A 709 19.40 5.59 20.80
N VAL A 710 18.63 6.68 20.71
CA VAL A 710 19.07 7.95 20.16
C VAL A 710 18.67 9.08 21.11
N SER A 711 19.60 9.97 21.43
CA SER A 711 19.35 11.10 22.34
C SER A 711 20.16 12.33 21.91
N PRO A 712 19.60 13.55 21.97
CA PRO A 712 20.31 14.75 21.53
C PRO A 712 21.28 15.31 22.58
N TRP A 713 20.89 15.30 23.85
CA TRP A 713 21.59 15.98 24.93
C TRP A 713 21.39 15.23 26.25
N PHE A 714 22.07 15.63 27.32
CA PHE A 714 21.71 15.20 28.68
C PHE A 714 22.29 16.13 29.74
N TYR A 715 21.42 16.62 30.61
CA TYR A 715 21.82 17.30 31.83
C TYR A 715 20.73 17.14 32.89
N THR A 716 21.15 16.78 34.09
CA THR A 716 20.25 16.69 35.24
C THR A 716 20.90 17.25 36.49
N ASN A 717 20.10 17.90 37.34
CA ASN A 717 20.47 18.32 38.68
C ASN A 717 19.22 18.28 39.58
N LEU A 718 18.89 17.06 40.01
CA LEU A 718 17.75 16.75 40.88
C LEU A 718 18.27 16.04 42.14
N PRO A 719 18.71 16.80 43.16
CA PRO A 719 19.30 16.29 44.40
C PRO A 719 18.47 15.22 45.12
N VAL A 720 17.13 15.34 45.10
CA VAL A 720 16.23 14.35 45.73
C VAL A 720 16.39 12.97 45.11
N PHE A 721 16.64 12.91 43.82
CA PHE A 721 16.88 11.66 43.08
C PHE A 721 18.36 11.28 43.01
N HIS A 722 19.21 11.97 43.78
CA HIS A 722 20.67 11.82 43.74
C HIS A 722 21.28 12.04 42.35
N LYS A 723 20.63 12.87 41.52
CA LYS A 723 21.07 13.17 40.17
C LYS A 723 21.76 14.52 40.09
N ASN A 724 23.00 14.55 39.60
CA ASN A 724 23.74 15.79 39.29
C ASN A 724 24.91 15.51 38.35
N TRP A 725 24.57 15.25 37.08
CA TRP A 725 25.55 14.94 36.06
C TRP A 725 25.11 15.37 34.66
N ALA A 726 26.07 15.31 33.74
CA ALA A 726 25.86 15.62 32.34
C ALA A 726 26.68 14.65 31.46
N TRP A 727 26.19 14.38 30.26
CA TRP A 727 26.96 13.68 29.21
C TRP A 727 27.28 14.63 28.06
N ARG A 728 28.32 14.33 27.27
CA ARG A 728 28.66 15.16 26.12
C ARG A 728 27.56 15.02 25.06
N GLY A 729 26.80 16.09 24.83
CA GLY A 729 25.77 16.18 23.78
C GLY A 729 26.19 17.01 22.57
N ASP A 730 27.44 17.47 22.54
CA ASP A 730 28.01 18.41 21.56
C ASP A 730 27.60 18.10 20.10
N ASP A 731 28.05 16.99 19.55
CA ASP A 731 27.77 16.54 18.17
C ASP A 731 26.80 15.33 18.14
N LEU A 732 26.31 14.92 19.33
CA LEU A 732 25.68 13.63 19.59
C LEU A 732 24.44 13.34 18.76
N TRP A 733 23.55 14.34 18.61
CA TRP A 733 22.32 14.17 17.85
C TRP A 733 22.62 13.81 16.39
N PHE A 734 23.61 14.47 15.79
CA PHE A 734 24.03 14.16 14.43
C PHE A 734 24.68 12.78 14.36
N ASP A 735 25.63 12.49 15.25
CA ASP A 735 26.39 11.23 15.27
C ASP A 735 25.48 10.01 15.42
N ARG A 736 24.54 10.01 16.37
CA ARG A 736 23.63 8.88 16.59
C ARG A 736 22.76 8.61 15.37
N TRP A 737 22.26 9.64 14.68
CA TRP A 737 21.47 9.44 13.46
C TRP A 737 22.32 8.92 12.29
N GLN A 738 23.59 9.31 12.17
CA GLN A 738 24.50 8.68 11.20
C GLN A 738 24.75 7.21 11.53
N GLN A 739 24.92 6.89 12.82
CA GLN A 739 25.14 5.53 13.30
C GLN A 739 23.91 4.63 13.10
N VAL A 740 22.69 5.19 13.25
CA VAL A 740 21.44 4.49 12.90
C VAL A 740 21.40 4.13 11.42
N LEU A 741 21.88 5.02 10.53
CA LEU A 741 21.95 4.74 9.09
C LEU A 741 23.02 3.69 8.76
N GLU A 742 24.12 3.67 9.51
CA GLU A 742 25.20 2.69 9.38
C GLU A 742 24.79 1.29 9.85
N LEU A 743 24.28 1.18 11.07
CA LEU A 743 23.93 -0.10 11.69
C LEU A 743 22.58 -0.63 11.24
N ALA A 744 21.66 0.25 10.83
CA ALA A 744 20.33 -0.09 10.36
C ALA A 744 19.56 -1.05 11.29
N PRO A 745 19.41 -0.74 12.59
CA PRO A 745 18.68 -1.59 13.55
C PRO A 745 17.22 -1.78 13.13
N GLU A 746 16.53 -2.78 13.70
CA GLU A 746 15.10 -2.99 13.42
C GLU A 746 14.24 -1.86 13.98
N TYR A 747 14.58 -1.40 15.18
CA TYR A 747 13.88 -0.33 15.84
C TYR A 747 14.86 0.73 16.34
N VAL A 748 14.40 1.97 16.36
CA VAL A 748 15.09 3.10 16.98
C VAL A 748 14.16 3.67 18.03
N GLU A 749 14.68 3.98 19.21
CA GLU A 749 13.92 4.71 20.22
C GLU A 749 14.65 5.99 20.57
N ILE A 750 13.97 7.11 20.32
CA ILE A 750 14.39 8.41 20.81
C ILE A 750 14.14 8.42 22.31
N ILE A 751 15.22 8.54 23.08
CA ILE A 751 15.22 8.18 24.50
C ILE A 751 14.19 8.94 25.29
N THR A 752 13.85 10.21 24.99
CA THR A 752 12.59 10.81 25.49
C THR A 752 11.93 11.83 24.57
N TRP A 753 10.61 11.88 24.70
CA TRP A 753 9.73 12.93 24.20
C TRP A 753 9.59 14.07 25.19
N ASN A 754 9.37 13.81 26.49
CA ASN A 754 8.99 14.84 27.47
C ASN A 754 9.73 14.74 28.82
N ASP A 755 10.96 14.22 28.89
CA ASP A 755 11.75 14.22 30.13
C ASP A 755 12.55 15.52 30.29
N TYR A 756 11.87 16.52 30.83
CA TYR A 756 12.44 17.83 31.13
C TYR A 756 13.52 17.77 32.22
N GLY A 757 13.42 16.84 33.17
CA GLY A 757 14.33 16.71 34.30
C GLY A 757 15.72 16.21 33.92
N GLU A 758 15.86 15.59 32.76
CA GLU A 758 17.14 15.09 32.23
C GLU A 758 17.58 15.80 30.93
N SER A 759 16.79 16.78 30.47
CA SER A 759 17.13 17.68 29.37
C SER A 759 17.36 17.00 28.02
N HIS A 760 16.81 15.80 27.78
CA HIS A 760 16.93 15.10 26.49
C HIS A 760 15.64 15.01 25.68
N TYR A 761 14.58 15.65 26.17
CA TYR A 761 13.29 15.76 25.50
C TYR A 761 13.41 16.41 24.12
N ILE A 762 12.54 15.99 23.20
CA ILE A 762 12.33 16.61 21.88
C ILE A 762 10.87 17.05 21.65
N GLY A 763 10.01 16.81 22.63
CA GLY A 763 8.59 17.15 22.64
C GLY A 763 8.34 18.63 22.90
N PRO A 764 7.08 19.10 22.72
CA PRO A 764 6.71 20.44 23.15
C PRO A 764 6.89 20.58 24.67
N MET A 765 7.23 21.78 25.12
CA MET A 765 7.28 22.09 26.54
C MET A 765 5.93 22.64 26.99
N HIS A 766 5.34 22.01 27.99
CA HIS A 766 4.10 22.45 28.61
C HIS A 766 4.42 23.07 29.98
N GLU A 767 4.22 24.37 30.13
CA GLU A 767 4.70 25.13 31.31
C GLU A 767 4.11 24.61 32.63
N ASP A 768 2.89 24.07 32.59
CA ASP A 768 2.20 23.48 33.75
C ASP A 768 2.76 22.09 34.15
N ASP A 769 3.68 21.52 33.37
CA ASP A 769 4.23 20.17 33.55
C ASP A 769 5.73 20.16 33.93
N LEU A 770 6.27 21.31 34.34
CA LEU A 770 7.64 21.46 34.88
C LEU A 770 7.72 21.18 36.39
N GLY A 771 6.74 20.47 36.96
CA GLY A 771 6.69 20.16 38.40
C GLY A 771 7.88 19.33 38.92
N ILE A 772 8.54 18.58 38.04
CA ILE A 772 9.68 17.71 38.39
C ILE A 772 10.86 18.48 39.01
N PHE A 773 11.07 19.75 38.64
CA PHE A 773 12.13 20.59 39.20
C PHE A 773 11.88 20.92 40.67
N ALA A 774 10.62 21.14 41.06
CA ALA A 774 10.26 21.37 42.45
C ALA A 774 10.34 20.08 43.27
N VAL A 775 9.85 18.96 42.72
CA VAL A 775 9.90 17.64 43.37
C VAL A 775 11.34 17.16 43.55
N GLY A 776 12.20 17.40 42.55
CA GLY A 776 13.60 17.01 42.54
C GLY A 776 14.52 17.90 43.37
N ASP A 777 14.02 19.00 43.95
CA ASP A 777 14.80 20.06 44.62
C ASP A 777 15.90 20.66 43.72
N ALA A 778 15.56 20.90 42.44
CA ALA A 778 16.48 21.50 41.49
C ALA A 778 16.90 22.91 41.96
N PRO A 779 18.17 23.30 41.80
CA PRO A 779 18.63 24.63 42.22
C PRO A 779 17.97 25.79 41.45
N PHE A 780 17.48 25.51 40.25
CA PHE A 780 16.67 26.36 39.37
C PHE A 780 16.04 25.48 38.27
N ASN A 781 15.06 26.00 37.54
CA ASN A 781 14.47 25.30 36.40
C ASN A 781 15.39 25.45 35.17
N TYR A 782 16.11 24.39 34.81
CA TYR A 782 17.06 24.43 33.69
C TYR A 782 16.45 24.09 32.33
N ALA A 783 15.17 23.71 32.26
CA ALA A 783 14.42 23.56 31.00
C ALA A 783 13.65 24.84 30.60
N GLU A 784 13.40 25.75 31.54
CA GLU A 784 12.70 27.01 31.27
C GLU A 784 13.42 27.83 30.19
N GLY A 785 12.69 28.16 29.11
CA GLY A 785 13.24 28.89 27.97
C GLY A 785 14.24 28.10 27.12
N MET A 786 14.28 26.76 27.25
CA MET A 786 15.10 25.87 26.45
C MET A 786 14.23 25.05 25.49
N PRO A 787 13.85 25.60 24.31
CA PRO A 787 13.07 24.87 23.33
C PRO A 787 13.93 23.78 22.70
N HIS A 788 13.59 22.51 22.89
CA HIS A 788 14.32 21.37 22.29
C HIS A 788 13.61 20.80 21.06
N ASP A 789 12.41 21.28 20.76
CA ASP A 789 11.63 20.89 19.58
C ASP A 789 12.35 21.20 18.26
N GLY A 790 13.32 22.13 18.27
CA GLY A 790 14.21 22.39 17.14
C GLY A 790 14.95 21.13 16.66
N TRP A 791 15.28 20.17 17.53
CA TRP A 791 15.91 18.91 17.11
C TRP A 791 15.00 18.01 16.28
N ARG A 792 13.67 18.25 16.29
CA ARG A 792 12.72 17.53 15.43
C ARG A 792 12.74 17.97 13.98
N ALA A 793 13.27 19.16 13.68
CA ALA A 793 13.09 19.79 12.38
C ALA A 793 13.57 18.92 11.19
N PHE A 794 14.60 18.09 11.40
CA PHE A 794 15.13 17.19 10.38
C PHE A 794 14.75 15.72 10.56
N LEU A 795 14.01 15.37 11.61
CA LEU A 795 13.58 14.00 11.87
C LEU A 795 12.82 13.36 10.70
N PRO A 796 11.89 14.05 10.01
CA PRO A 796 11.19 13.46 8.86
C PRO A 796 12.16 12.93 7.80
N TYR A 797 13.17 13.74 7.45
CA TYR A 797 14.17 13.35 6.46
C TYR A 797 15.04 12.17 6.95
N VAL A 798 15.58 12.24 8.16
CA VAL A 798 16.50 11.18 8.65
C VAL A 798 15.78 9.88 8.97
N ILE A 799 14.54 9.93 9.45
CA ILE A 799 13.71 8.75 9.71
C ILE A 799 13.28 8.10 8.40
N ASP A 800 12.86 8.88 7.40
CA ASP A 800 12.53 8.34 6.09
C ASP A 800 13.76 7.71 5.42
N LEU A 801 14.92 8.37 5.54
CA LEU A 801 16.19 7.86 5.04
C LEU A 801 16.58 6.55 5.75
N TYR A 802 16.32 6.41 7.04
CA TYR A 802 16.53 5.18 7.78
C TYR A 802 15.57 4.07 7.35
N LYS A 803 14.27 4.35 7.32
CA LYS A 803 13.21 3.39 6.98
C LYS A 803 13.33 2.87 5.55
N SER A 804 13.84 3.68 4.63
CA SER A 804 14.09 3.31 3.23
C SER A 804 15.42 2.58 2.98
N GLY A 805 16.26 2.40 4.01
CA GLY A 805 17.58 1.78 3.86
C GLY A 805 18.63 2.69 3.20
N GLY A 806 18.56 3.99 3.46
CA GLY A 806 19.50 5.01 2.99
C GLY A 806 19.15 5.62 1.63
N GLN A 807 17.91 5.47 1.16
CA GLN A 807 17.48 5.90 -0.18
C GLN A 807 16.19 6.75 -0.11
N ASN A 808 15.75 7.36 -1.21
CA ASN A 808 14.37 7.87 -1.36
C ASN A 808 13.80 8.84 -0.29
N ALA A 809 14.63 9.50 0.53
CA ALA A 809 14.20 10.56 1.43
C ALA A 809 14.24 11.92 0.72
N SER A 810 13.16 12.69 0.84
CA SER A 810 13.03 14.04 0.28
C SER A 810 12.70 15.05 1.37
N PHE A 811 12.98 16.31 1.09
CA PHE A 811 12.57 17.43 1.92
C PHE A 811 12.32 18.64 1.01
N ASP A 812 11.33 19.44 1.39
CA ASP A 812 10.85 20.51 0.51
C ASP A 812 11.60 21.82 0.76
N LYS A 813 12.17 21.97 1.95
CA LYS A 813 12.86 23.18 2.41
C LYS A 813 14.21 22.85 2.99
N GLU A 814 15.20 23.63 2.58
CA GLU A 814 16.50 23.64 3.24
C GLU A 814 16.38 24.36 4.58
N GLY A 815 17.21 24.02 5.56
CA GLY A 815 17.13 24.66 6.86
C GLY A 815 18.35 24.42 7.72
N VAL A 816 18.38 25.08 8.86
CA VAL A 816 19.41 24.92 9.89
C VAL A 816 18.76 24.65 11.24
N VAL A 817 19.33 23.70 11.98
CA VAL A 817 19.10 23.51 13.41
C VAL A 817 20.40 23.85 14.10
N SER A 818 20.35 24.56 15.22
CA SER A 818 21.55 24.94 15.97
C SER A 818 21.28 24.91 17.46
N TRP A 819 22.27 24.45 18.22
CA TRP A 819 22.21 24.37 19.67
C TRP A 819 23.51 24.84 20.32
N TYR A 820 23.37 25.40 21.51
CA TYR A 820 24.47 25.92 22.31
C TYR A 820 23.99 26.22 23.73
N ARG A 821 24.94 26.39 24.66
CA ARG A 821 24.61 26.88 26.01
C ARG A 821 24.55 28.40 26.05
N LEU A 822 23.57 28.92 26.78
CA LEU A 822 23.43 30.37 27.00
C LEU A 822 24.52 30.95 27.91
N ASN A 823 25.14 30.10 28.73
CA ASN A 823 26.25 30.49 29.60
C ASN A 823 27.50 29.67 29.23
N PRO A 824 28.64 30.33 28.95
CA PRO A 824 29.91 29.62 28.78
C PRO A 824 30.27 28.82 30.03
N GLY A 825 30.95 27.68 29.85
CA GLY A 825 31.24 26.73 30.93
C GLY A 825 31.98 27.32 32.13
N GLY A 826 32.75 28.40 31.90
CA GLY A 826 33.50 29.12 32.93
C GLY A 826 32.83 30.37 33.51
N ALA A 827 31.62 30.73 33.06
CA ALA A 827 30.96 31.98 33.47
C ALA A 827 30.49 31.94 34.94
N CYS A 828 30.04 30.78 35.42
CA CYS A 828 29.26 30.63 36.64
C CYS A 828 29.65 29.37 37.42
N MET A 829 29.08 29.19 38.62
CA MET A 829 29.36 27.99 39.42
C MET A 829 28.87 26.74 38.70
N SER A 830 29.67 25.68 38.64
CA SER A 830 29.29 24.44 37.94
C SER A 830 28.13 23.68 38.58
N GLY A 831 27.66 24.10 39.77
CA GLY A 831 26.64 23.39 40.53
C GLY A 831 27.11 22.05 41.10
N LYS A 832 28.44 21.81 41.12
CA LYS A 832 29.05 20.51 41.40
C LYS A 832 28.60 19.40 40.45
N THR A 833 28.08 19.76 39.28
CA THR A 833 27.75 18.82 38.21
C THR A 833 28.99 18.00 37.88
N THR A 834 28.80 16.70 37.71
CA THR A 834 29.87 15.75 37.35
C THR A 834 29.62 15.18 35.95
N PRO A 835 30.64 14.66 35.25
CA PRO A 835 30.41 13.83 34.09
C PRO A 835 29.61 12.58 34.49
N GLY A 836 28.61 12.21 33.69
CA GLY A 836 27.83 11.00 33.95
C GLY A 836 28.72 9.76 33.86
N GLN A 837 28.63 8.88 34.86
CA GLN A 837 29.32 7.60 34.90
C GLN A 837 28.34 6.46 34.64
N LEU A 838 28.60 5.65 33.62
CA LEU A 838 28.14 4.28 33.60
C LEU A 838 29.09 3.49 34.51
N SER A 839 28.66 3.30 35.77
CA SER A 839 29.22 2.33 36.73
C SER A 839 30.72 2.00 36.62
N VAL A 840 31.62 2.91 36.97
CA VAL A 840 32.96 2.55 37.45
C VAL A 840 33.35 3.51 38.57
N GLU A 841 33.41 2.98 39.79
CA GLU A 841 33.94 3.68 40.96
C GLU A 841 35.37 4.22 40.66
N GLY A 842 35.56 5.53 40.79
CA GLY A 842 36.90 6.07 41.12
C GLY A 842 37.56 7.11 40.21
N THR A 843 37.00 7.55 39.08
CA THR A 843 37.66 8.57 38.21
C THR A 843 36.92 9.91 38.21
N ASN A 844 36.87 10.52 39.38
CA ASN A 844 36.12 11.74 39.66
C ASN A 844 37.00 13.00 39.52
N THR A 845 37.44 13.35 38.29
CA THR A 845 38.36 14.51 38.11
C THR A 845 38.09 15.42 36.91
N THR A 846 37.16 15.10 36.01
CA THR A 846 36.90 15.91 34.81
C THR A 846 35.75 16.89 35.06
N SER A 847 35.95 18.19 34.81
CA SER A 847 34.90 19.21 34.97
C SER A 847 33.85 19.08 33.85
N PRO A 848 32.56 19.40 34.07
CA PRO A 848 31.58 19.55 32.99
C PRO A 848 32.03 20.52 31.89
N ARG A 849 32.87 21.50 32.25
CA ARG A 849 33.49 22.44 31.32
C ARG A 849 34.42 21.78 30.30
N THR A 850 35.06 20.68 30.69
CA THR A 850 35.92 19.88 29.79
C THR A 850 35.14 18.82 29.03
N LEU A 851 33.89 18.55 29.44
CA LEU A 851 33.01 17.57 28.81
C LEU A 851 32.22 18.19 27.65
N MET A 852 31.62 19.35 27.89
CA MET A 852 30.70 20.00 26.96
C MET A 852 31.30 21.34 26.50
N GLN A 853 31.52 21.48 25.21
CA GLN A 853 32.33 22.57 24.65
C GLN A 853 31.58 23.90 24.54
N ASP A 854 32.30 25.02 24.64
CA ASP A 854 31.76 26.37 24.41
C ASP A 854 31.72 26.67 22.90
N ARG A 855 30.75 26.08 22.21
CA ARG A 855 30.58 26.18 20.76
C ARG A 855 29.12 26.41 20.37
N ILE A 856 28.94 26.96 19.18
CA ILE A 856 27.67 26.96 18.47
C ILE A 856 27.68 25.77 17.53
N PHE A 857 26.89 24.76 17.83
CA PHE A 857 26.72 23.58 16.99
C PHE A 857 25.58 23.83 16.02
N TYR A 858 25.69 23.29 14.82
CA TYR A 858 24.65 23.40 13.82
C TYR A 858 24.65 22.21 12.86
N SER A 859 23.45 21.79 12.50
CA SER A 859 23.20 20.89 11.38
C SER A 859 22.38 21.63 10.33
N ALA A 860 22.64 21.37 9.05
CA ALA A 860 21.89 21.95 7.96
C ALA A 860 21.39 20.87 7.02
N LEU A 861 20.09 20.88 6.73
CA LEU A 861 19.50 20.02 5.69
C LEU A 861 19.54 20.80 4.38
N LEU A 862 20.36 20.33 3.44
CA LEU A 862 20.69 21.06 2.22
C LEU A 862 20.54 20.17 0.98
N GLU A 863 20.06 20.74 -0.12
CA GLU A 863 20.00 20.09 -1.44
C GLU A 863 21.38 20.05 -2.10
N SER A 864 22.20 21.06 -1.81
CA SER A 864 23.58 21.17 -2.26
C SER A 864 24.37 22.01 -1.27
N ALA A 865 25.70 21.95 -1.33
CA ALA A 865 26.55 22.70 -0.43
C ALA A 865 26.15 24.19 -0.33
N ALA A 866 26.15 24.70 0.89
CA ALA A 866 25.91 26.10 1.22
C ALA A 866 26.98 26.58 2.20
N ASP A 867 27.21 27.88 2.22
CA ASP A 867 28.06 28.53 3.20
C ASP A 867 27.26 28.76 4.49
N VAL A 868 27.90 28.57 5.63
CA VAL A 868 27.35 28.86 6.95
C VAL A 868 28.14 30.00 7.59
N THR A 869 27.43 30.99 8.12
CA THR A 869 28.01 32.10 8.90
C THR A 869 27.33 32.16 10.25
N VAL A 870 28.13 32.28 11.31
CA VAL A 870 27.64 32.39 12.68
C VAL A 870 28.00 33.77 13.24
N SER A 871 27.00 34.53 13.66
CA SER A 871 27.16 35.83 14.33
C SER A 871 26.92 35.66 15.83
N ILE A 872 27.80 36.23 16.67
CA ILE A 872 27.58 36.32 18.13
C ILE A 872 27.76 37.78 18.53
N GLY A 873 26.71 38.41 19.04
CA GLY A 873 26.74 39.83 19.43
C GLY A 873 27.09 40.79 18.29
N GLY A 874 26.76 40.40 17.05
CA GLY A 874 27.08 41.16 15.83
C GLY A 874 28.46 40.89 15.22
N ALA A 875 29.30 40.07 15.85
CA ALA A 875 30.57 39.63 15.28
C ALA A 875 30.40 38.31 14.50
N SER A 876 30.60 38.36 13.18
CA SER A 876 30.43 37.20 12.30
C SER A 876 31.71 36.37 12.14
N LYS A 877 31.55 35.05 12.19
CA LYS A 877 32.56 34.04 11.84
C LYS A 877 32.03 33.18 10.70
N THR A 878 32.87 32.92 9.70
CA THR A 878 32.59 31.88 8.70
C THR A 878 32.68 30.52 9.38
N GLY A 879 31.63 29.72 9.29
CA GLY A 879 31.61 28.35 9.77
C GLY A 879 32.20 27.38 8.74
N SER A 880 32.37 26.13 9.15
CA SER A 880 32.90 25.05 8.32
C SER A 880 32.13 23.77 8.61
N TRP A 881 31.93 22.96 7.58
CA TRP A 881 31.34 21.63 7.71
C TRP A 881 32.40 20.64 8.20
N ALA A 882 32.16 20.05 9.37
CA ALA A 882 32.96 18.97 9.92
C ALA A 882 32.56 17.63 9.28
N ASP A 883 31.27 17.46 8.99
CA ASP A 883 30.72 16.34 8.24
C ASP A 883 29.82 16.82 7.10
N THR A 884 29.84 16.08 5.99
CA THR A 884 29.05 16.36 4.80
C THR A 884 28.50 15.05 4.22
N PRO A 885 27.26 15.03 3.71
CA PRO A 885 26.68 13.83 3.11
C PRO A 885 27.42 13.43 1.83
N SER A 886 27.45 12.13 1.54
CA SER A 886 28.17 11.56 0.39
C SER A 886 27.67 12.06 -0.99
N GLY A 887 26.44 12.57 -1.07
CA GLY A 887 25.75 12.94 -2.31
C GLY A 887 25.46 14.43 -2.52
N GLN A 888 26.13 15.35 -1.80
CA GLN A 888 25.83 16.80 -1.72
C GLN A 888 24.44 17.18 -1.16
N LYS A 889 23.45 16.29 -1.27
CA LYS A 889 22.14 16.41 -0.64
C LYS A 889 22.12 15.64 0.67
N GLY A 890 21.63 16.28 1.73
CA GLY A 890 21.44 15.64 3.03
C GLY A 890 21.80 16.56 4.19
N VAL A 891 22.09 15.96 5.35
CA VAL A 891 22.43 16.69 6.57
C VAL A 891 23.93 16.96 6.61
N TYR A 892 24.28 18.24 6.63
CA TYR A 892 25.62 18.75 6.90
C TYR A 892 25.73 19.06 8.39
N HIS A 893 26.91 18.89 8.98
CA HIS A 893 27.12 19.17 10.39
C HIS A 893 28.43 19.92 10.64
N GLY A 894 28.41 20.84 11.59
CA GLY A 894 29.57 21.63 11.96
C GLY A 894 29.34 22.43 13.24
N SER A 895 30.39 23.14 13.63
CA SER A 895 30.33 24.01 14.80
C SER A 895 31.37 25.12 14.73
N VAL A 896 31.14 26.21 15.46
CA VAL A 896 32.15 27.27 15.65
C VAL A 896 32.39 27.51 17.14
N PRO A 897 33.64 27.79 17.55
CA PRO A 897 33.90 28.16 18.94
C PRO A 897 33.34 29.54 19.27
N VAL A 898 32.81 29.69 20.48
CA VAL A 898 32.32 30.98 20.99
C VAL A 898 33.47 31.97 21.18
N ASP A 899 34.67 31.51 21.54
CA ASP A 899 35.89 32.31 21.78
C ASP A 899 35.67 33.53 22.68
N GLY A 900 34.82 33.41 23.70
CA GLY A 900 34.54 34.48 24.67
C GLY A 900 33.64 35.60 24.15
N MET A 901 33.06 35.47 22.94
CA MET A 901 32.04 36.39 22.44
C MET A 901 30.72 36.20 23.19
N MET A 902 29.95 37.28 23.32
CA MET A 902 28.70 37.35 24.07
C MET A 902 27.67 38.12 23.24
N GLY A 903 26.39 37.89 23.48
CA GLY A 903 25.27 38.49 22.76
C GLY A 903 24.47 37.49 21.94
N GLU A 904 23.47 38.00 21.21
CA GLU A 904 22.56 37.21 20.37
C GLU A 904 23.31 36.37 19.34
N VAL A 905 22.82 35.15 19.10
CA VAL A 905 23.41 34.22 18.13
C VAL A 905 22.54 34.19 16.88
N GLU A 906 23.15 34.37 15.72
CA GLU A 906 22.50 34.13 14.43
C GLU A 906 23.30 33.11 13.62
N VAL A 907 22.66 32.05 13.16
CA VAL A 907 23.25 31.07 12.24
C VAL A 907 22.57 31.21 10.89
N THR A 908 23.35 31.65 9.90
CA THR A 908 22.85 31.99 8.57
C THR A 908 23.42 31.05 7.54
N LEU A 909 22.53 30.38 6.81
CA LEU A 909 22.88 29.62 5.61
C LEU A 909 22.78 30.53 4.39
N SER A 910 23.76 30.46 3.50
CA SER A 910 23.75 31.20 2.25
C SER A 910 24.34 30.41 1.10
N ARG A 911 23.84 30.64 -0.12
CA ARG A 911 24.42 30.07 -1.34
C ARG A 911 24.52 31.15 -2.39
N ALA A 912 25.70 31.31 -2.97
CA ALA A 912 26.00 32.36 -3.94
C ALA A 912 25.65 33.79 -3.46
N GLY A 913 25.78 34.04 -2.15
CA GLY A 913 25.47 35.34 -1.53
C GLY A 913 23.99 35.59 -1.22
N GLU A 914 23.08 34.66 -1.53
CA GLU A 914 21.68 34.71 -1.11
C GLU A 914 21.46 33.92 0.19
N GLN A 915 20.71 34.49 1.14
CA GLN A 915 20.31 33.81 2.37
C GLN A 915 19.28 32.71 2.06
N ILE A 916 19.53 31.49 2.55
CA ILE A 916 18.63 30.34 2.47
C ILE A 916 17.72 30.31 3.69
N ALA A 917 18.32 30.27 4.88
CA ALA A 917 17.65 30.23 6.17
C ALA A 917 18.51 30.95 7.20
N GLN A 918 17.88 31.57 8.19
CA GLN A 918 18.55 32.20 9.31
C GLN A 918 17.85 31.84 10.60
N MET A 919 18.54 31.11 11.46
CA MET A 919 18.12 30.87 12.83
C MET A 919 18.61 32.05 13.68
N LYS A 920 17.70 32.65 14.44
CA LYS A 920 18.00 33.65 15.47
C LYS A 920 17.75 33.05 16.83
N GLY A 921 18.76 33.10 17.69
CA GLY A 921 18.73 32.47 19.00
C GLY A 921 19.07 33.42 20.13
N GLU A 922 18.86 32.92 21.34
CA GLU A 922 19.07 33.62 22.59
C GLU A 922 20.53 34.04 22.81
N ALA A 923 20.71 35.11 23.59
CA ALA A 923 22.01 35.71 23.81
C ALA A 923 22.90 34.88 24.73
N ILE A 924 24.16 34.69 24.33
CA ILE A 924 25.20 34.16 25.22
C ILE A 924 25.60 35.24 26.22
N THR A 925 25.58 34.90 27.51
CA THR A 925 25.85 35.84 28.59
C THR A 925 26.64 35.19 29.73
N THR A 926 27.41 36.01 30.45
CA THR A 926 28.01 35.62 31.74
C THR A 926 27.12 35.89 32.93
N ASP A 927 25.94 36.48 32.71
CA ASP A 927 24.96 36.74 33.76
C ASP A 927 24.15 35.48 34.10
N CYS A 928 24.45 34.89 35.25
CA CYS A 928 23.70 33.74 35.79
C CYS A 928 22.77 34.12 36.94
N ARG A 929 22.39 35.40 37.10
CA ARG A 929 21.45 35.78 38.18
C ARG A 929 20.11 35.05 38.05
N LYS A 930 19.62 34.84 36.82
CA LYS A 930 18.41 34.05 36.53
C LYS A 930 18.55 32.58 36.98
N ASN A 931 19.76 32.03 36.95
CA ASN A 931 20.07 30.64 37.32
C ASN A 931 20.66 30.55 38.73
N HIS A 932 20.38 31.54 39.60
CA HIS A 932 20.87 31.60 40.98
C HIS A 932 22.41 31.50 41.12
N GLY A 933 23.16 31.97 40.12
CA GLY A 933 24.63 31.92 40.08
C GLY A 933 25.20 30.59 39.58
N TYR A 934 24.36 29.64 39.20
CA TYR A 934 24.76 28.36 38.59
C TYR A 934 24.83 28.46 37.06
N ASN A 935 25.68 27.62 36.49
CA ASN A 935 25.72 27.41 35.05
C ASN A 935 24.58 26.48 34.62
N ASN A 936 23.83 26.85 33.58
CA ASN A 936 22.87 25.95 32.97
C ASN A 936 23.60 25.10 31.91
N TRP A 937 23.77 23.82 32.20
CA TRP A 937 24.41 22.87 31.30
C TRP A 937 23.44 22.27 30.27
N ASN A 938 22.17 22.67 30.29
CA ASN A 938 21.22 22.42 29.21
C ASN A 938 21.55 23.26 27.97
N ALA A 939 21.12 22.81 26.80
CA ALA A 939 21.27 23.50 25.54
C ALA A 939 20.00 24.27 25.18
N TRP A 940 20.17 25.47 24.63
CA TRP A 940 19.12 26.14 23.88
C TRP A 940 19.16 25.62 22.44
N VAL A 941 18.01 25.31 21.83
CA VAL A 941 17.94 24.80 20.45
C VAL A 941 17.04 25.68 19.60
N GLY A 942 17.55 26.12 18.47
CA GLY A 942 16.80 26.88 17.48
C GLY A 942 16.78 26.14 16.15
N SER A 943 15.73 26.36 15.39
CA SER A 943 15.68 25.91 13.99
C SER A 943 15.10 27.00 13.10
N ALA A 944 15.50 27.01 11.83
CA ALA A 944 14.91 27.85 10.81
C ALA A 944 14.94 27.11 9.47
N MET A 945 13.78 27.09 8.81
CA MET A 945 13.63 26.57 7.45
C MET A 945 13.55 27.73 6.47
N GLY A 946 14.08 27.53 5.26
CA GLY A 946 14.05 28.52 4.21
C GLY A 946 12.64 28.77 3.66
N GLU A 947 12.43 29.94 3.08
CA GLU A 947 11.15 30.32 2.47
C GLU A 947 10.97 29.72 1.06
N LYS A 948 12.08 29.45 0.36
CA LYS A 948 12.09 28.89 -0.99
C LYS A 948 12.07 27.36 -0.91
N ASN A 949 11.16 26.72 -1.65
CA ASN A 949 11.25 25.27 -1.85
C ASN A 949 12.47 24.92 -2.69
N VAL A 950 13.08 23.78 -2.39
CA VAL A 950 14.15 23.18 -3.17
C VAL A 950 13.68 22.93 -4.60
N THR A 951 14.38 23.50 -5.61
CA THR A 951 14.07 23.27 -7.02
C THR A 951 14.77 22.01 -7.52
N SER A 952 14.03 21.02 -8.03
CA SER A 952 14.60 19.84 -8.68
C SER A 952 15.45 20.24 -9.90
N GLY A 953 16.77 20.25 -9.73
CA GLY A 953 17.72 20.61 -10.77
C GLY A 953 17.82 19.54 -11.84
N LYS A 954 17.44 19.88 -13.08
CA LYS A 954 17.88 19.16 -14.28
C LYS A 954 19.42 19.15 -14.32
N THR A 955 20.02 17.97 -14.35
CA THR A 955 21.42 17.81 -14.73
C THR A 955 21.60 18.27 -16.18
N SER A 956 22.15 19.47 -16.38
CA SER A 956 22.63 19.90 -17.69
C SER A 956 24.00 19.27 -17.94
N SER A 957 24.06 18.42 -18.95
CA SER A 957 25.28 18.11 -19.69
C SER A 957 25.85 19.41 -20.27
N ASP A 958 27.05 19.80 -19.83
CA ASP A 958 28.13 20.40 -20.62
C ASP A 958 29.06 21.17 -19.67
N ASP A 959 30.27 20.66 -19.45
CA ASP A 959 31.46 21.48 -19.59
C ASP A 959 32.75 20.64 -19.69
N LYS A 960 33.56 21.01 -20.69
CA LYS A 960 34.85 20.42 -21.04
C LYS A 960 36.00 21.08 -20.25
N GLU A 961 36.99 20.24 -19.96
CA GLU A 961 38.45 20.53 -19.87
C GLU A 961 38.95 21.78 -19.11
N SER A 962 39.66 21.55 -18.00
CA SER A 962 41.11 21.82 -17.95
C SER A 962 41.73 21.17 -16.70
N GLY A 963 42.90 20.56 -16.86
CA GLY A 963 43.51 19.66 -15.88
C GLY A 963 44.41 20.33 -14.84
N SER A 964 44.72 19.57 -13.78
CA SER A 964 46.02 19.56 -13.08
C SER A 964 46.01 18.51 -11.96
N GLN A 965 47.15 17.85 -11.78
CA GLN A 965 47.43 16.66 -10.98
C GLN A 965 47.38 16.90 -9.45
N ARG A 966 46.94 15.89 -8.65
CA ARG A 966 47.80 15.04 -7.76
C ARG A 966 47.01 14.19 -6.75
N SER A 967 47.20 12.86 -6.91
CA SER A 967 47.35 11.77 -5.91
C SER A 967 46.36 11.56 -4.75
N ARG A 968 45.65 10.42 -4.81
CA ARG A 968 45.36 9.53 -3.65
C ARG A 968 46.07 8.19 -3.87
N PRO A 969 46.64 7.53 -2.83
CA PRO A 969 47.24 6.21 -2.97
C PRO A 969 46.18 5.11 -2.92
N ALA A 970 46.45 4.04 -3.65
CA ALA A 970 45.67 2.82 -3.75
C ALA A 970 45.94 1.86 -2.59
N ILE A 971 44.91 1.11 -2.19
CA ILE A 971 45.07 -0.27 -1.72
C ILE A 971 44.16 -1.15 -2.57
N THR A 972 44.81 -2.06 -3.27
CA THR A 972 44.28 -3.05 -4.21
C THR A 972 44.26 -4.40 -3.52
N LEU A 973 43.15 -5.14 -3.58
CA LEU A 973 43.10 -6.60 -3.51
C LEU A 973 41.65 -7.03 -3.84
N LEU A 974 41.29 -8.08 -4.57
CA LEU A 974 41.91 -8.97 -5.55
C LEU A 974 40.76 -9.93 -5.94
N LEU A 975 40.29 -9.97 -7.19
CA LEU A 975 39.56 -11.13 -7.74
C LEU A 975 39.32 -10.95 -9.24
N GLY A 976 40.27 -11.47 -10.02
CA GLY A 976 40.15 -11.68 -11.44
C GLY A 976 41.16 -12.74 -11.83
N LEU A 977 40.70 -13.99 -11.94
CA LEU A 977 41.32 -15.10 -12.66
C LEU A 977 40.46 -16.35 -12.46
N VAL A 978 39.73 -16.77 -13.50
CA VAL A 978 39.67 -18.14 -14.07
C VAL A 978 38.52 -18.15 -15.08
N LEU A 979 38.84 -17.91 -16.36
CA LEU A 979 38.02 -18.34 -17.50
C LEU A 979 38.87 -18.31 -18.76
N LEU A 980 39.66 -19.39 -18.96
CA LEU A 980 40.07 -19.95 -20.26
C LEU A 980 41.18 -20.99 -20.02
N ALA A 981 40.81 -22.28 -20.03
CA ALA A 981 41.54 -23.40 -20.62
C ALA A 981 41.10 -24.73 -19.97
N LEU A 982 40.19 -25.47 -20.62
CA LEU A 982 40.46 -26.78 -21.25
C LEU A 982 39.22 -27.69 -21.32
N VAL A 983 38.97 -28.13 -22.57
CA VAL A 983 38.19 -29.30 -23.05
C VAL A 983 36.67 -29.13 -23.17
#